data_AF-A0AAU8M746-F1
#
_entry.id   AF-A0AAU8M746-F1
#
_cell.length_a   1.000
_cell.length_b   1.000
_cell.length_c   1.000
_cell.angle_alpha   90.00
_cell.angle_beta   90.00
_cell.angle_gamma   90.00
#
_symmetry.space_group_name_H-M   'P 1'
#
loop_
_entity.id
_entity.type
_entity.pdbx_description
1 polymer ?
#
loop_
_entity_poly.entity_id
_entity_poly.type
_entity_poly.pdbx_seq_one_letter_code
_entity_poly.pdbx_strand_id
1 'polypeptide(L)'
;MTSTPLIAHIPDQQLLRERARQFVLDYPDLHDLASSVASKIMLQHTKKVFNPDKVYWHRFGSASSSPRTFTGWQHSGKPLQSMTLIELLMHNFSAHDQEASDELSLYGGFYTDGPDHEFFDERNEVPMLPQDVLKDMWTLDFSTFYTRRMDRFWSAHSENFCILAKAHYLVAAANCLRKGQLSSDDFKHVTCIVTADPSQAPTLNNLRNSRPSMPGLSVHMLDINGIKAHDILRIVIAGGREVIYCPDAEQPFRVFDNERAVYNWLKGQFTSEQAGKALTGHFLRGEATRTQDSARFSRGVSDLLAHDWRADVRLINQSHAPIVGDPFTYLRDIAHQVMTADAHQLLTSNADLRKQMWIGYLSTFMQVFGGLAPLGWPIALTLVGASLANIGLNIDQAVNGKTPAQRRAGVLGAILNTLYLLFNLPLLMSIRATPEPTPLARADVVSLSGEVVQSGAPVDPLENIEGNLLLDSLTPSAEEGRFRGIYSVGKGETWIKIAQLPYRVMFNEQQQCWFIVNPDNPFAFIGSRPVRLSADGEWTLMKPLGLQGGSPMDGQVPSTSASAPTGKPYATVRSTFWDRYLQTDMFNEQDYAETALTRQKEAMAIWEPTPEDVLESDSSPEGDEVYKDPWHGKHRVFKVGQDEYYGRNIMLYTQDDSEFNRFLRTGESNRVNQVRLIEHLAEDIHVVGYNNDVELYRGGSGERGTSGAVFRSGKIKVGDVLVNTDITSFSENPYVVSAFASSRAGAPVSAMIGPVTFDDTSVVIILPKGRYLRATPIAPFSASPEEAESIFLPGCYFKVESIEEVVGEFYRIMKVQMREVDRPAQELPLYDLRTGEPFSREHYALKLGAEAKVLVDRFFPQNPVTDLFSPH
;
A
#
# COMPACT_ATOMS: atom_id res chain seq x y z
N MET A 1 38.55 10.07 25.37
CA MET A 1 37.29 9.38 25.70
C MET A 1 36.60 9.10 24.39
N THR A 2 36.61 7.85 23.95
CA THR A 2 35.98 7.38 22.73
C THR A 2 34.48 7.32 22.95
N SER A 3 33.73 8.22 22.32
CA SER A 3 32.27 8.19 22.28
C SER A 3 31.83 6.96 21.50
N THR A 4 31.25 5.99 22.19
CA THR A 4 30.50 4.90 21.58
C THR A 4 29.34 5.53 20.80
N PRO A 5 29.18 5.27 19.49
CA PRO A 5 28.04 5.79 18.75
C PRO A 5 26.75 5.21 19.34
N LEU A 6 25.80 6.08 19.71
CA LEU A 6 24.43 5.71 20.02
C LEU A 6 23.88 4.99 18.79
N ILE A 7 23.59 3.69 18.92
CA ILE A 7 22.93 2.91 17.88
C ILE A 7 21.54 3.52 17.71
N ALA A 8 21.31 4.23 16.61
CA ALA A 8 20.00 4.77 16.28
C ALA A 8 19.00 3.60 16.19
N HIS A 9 17.92 3.67 16.97
CA HIS A 9 16.86 2.66 16.93
C HIS A 9 16.16 2.74 15.58
N ILE A 10 16.31 1.71 14.74
CA ILE A 10 15.62 1.61 13.45
C ILE A 10 14.12 1.42 13.72
N PRO A 11 13.21 2.26 13.17
CA PRO A 11 11.76 2.07 13.35
C PRO A 11 11.28 0.72 12.83
N ASP A 12 10.29 0.12 13.50
CA ASP A 12 9.71 -1.19 13.14
C ASP A 12 9.23 -1.24 11.69
N GLN A 13 8.69 -0.13 11.18
CA GLN A 13 8.26 -0.01 9.79
C GLN A 13 9.41 -0.17 8.81
N GLN A 14 10.56 0.45 9.07
CA GLN A 14 11.73 0.33 8.22
C GLN A 14 12.30 -1.10 8.25
N LEU A 15 12.34 -1.71 9.44
CA LEU A 15 12.81 -3.09 9.60
C LEU A 15 11.91 -4.10 8.89
N LEU A 16 10.59 -3.91 8.92
CA LEU A 16 9.63 -4.76 8.20
C LEU A 16 9.70 -4.57 6.68
N ARG A 17 9.87 -3.33 6.20
CA ARG A 17 10.07 -3.06 4.77
C ARG A 17 11.33 -3.76 4.25
N GLU A 18 12.41 -3.74 5.00
CA GLU A 18 13.65 -4.45 4.63
C GLU A 18 13.46 -5.97 4.64
N ARG A 19 12.78 -6.53 5.65
CA ARG A 19 12.44 -7.96 5.68
C ARG A 19 11.58 -8.37 4.48
N ALA A 20 10.62 -7.54 4.08
CA ALA A 20 9.78 -7.79 2.89
C ALA A 20 10.61 -7.77 1.60
N ARG A 21 11.53 -6.81 1.44
CA ARG A 21 12.45 -6.77 0.29
C ARG A 21 13.28 -8.04 0.20
N GLN A 22 13.94 -8.43 1.30
CA GLN A 22 14.74 -9.65 1.32
C GLN A 22 13.89 -10.89 1.05
N PHE A 23 12.69 -10.97 1.63
CA PHE A 23 11.74 -12.06 1.36
C PHE A 23 11.42 -12.22 -0.13
N VAL A 24 11.12 -11.13 -0.84
CA VAL A 24 10.78 -11.18 -2.27
C VAL A 24 12.02 -11.45 -3.13
N LEU A 25 13.16 -10.84 -2.81
CA LEU A 25 14.42 -11.05 -3.54
C LEU A 25 14.92 -12.50 -3.43
N ASP A 26 14.76 -13.12 -2.26
CA ASP A 26 15.16 -14.50 -2.02
C ASP A 26 14.12 -15.55 -2.42
N TYR A 27 12.92 -15.12 -2.83
CA TYR A 27 11.85 -16.02 -3.22
C TYR A 27 12.28 -16.92 -4.40
N PRO A 28 12.20 -18.26 -4.27
CA PRO A 28 12.65 -19.19 -5.31
C PRO A 28 11.58 -19.35 -6.39
N ASP A 29 11.44 -18.32 -7.23
CA ASP A 29 10.63 -18.43 -8.44
C ASP A 29 11.25 -19.44 -9.41
N LEU A 30 10.49 -20.48 -9.74
CA LEU A 30 10.97 -21.60 -10.55
C LEU A 30 11.31 -21.18 -11.98
N HIS A 31 10.46 -20.34 -12.58
CA HIS A 31 10.64 -19.87 -13.95
C HIS A 31 11.86 -18.96 -14.04
N ASP A 32 12.02 -18.02 -13.11
CA ASP A 32 13.14 -17.09 -13.13
C ASP A 32 14.48 -17.79 -12.90
N LEU A 33 14.52 -18.79 -12.02
CA LEU A 33 15.72 -19.61 -11.81
C LEU A 33 16.05 -20.42 -13.08
N ALA A 34 15.04 -21.01 -13.73
CA ALA A 34 15.22 -21.72 -14.99
C ALA A 34 15.72 -20.79 -16.11
N SER A 35 15.13 -19.60 -16.23
CA SER A 35 15.51 -18.57 -17.20
C SER A 35 16.94 -18.06 -16.97
N SER A 36 17.36 -17.85 -15.72
CA SER A 36 18.73 -17.46 -15.36
C SER A 36 19.75 -18.55 -15.75
N VAL A 37 19.43 -19.81 -15.50
CA VAL A 37 20.27 -20.95 -15.88
C VAL A 37 20.35 -21.09 -17.40
N ALA A 38 19.21 -21.03 -18.10
CA ALA A 38 19.15 -21.10 -19.56
C ALA A 38 19.99 -19.99 -20.21
N SER A 39 19.88 -18.76 -19.71
CA SER A 39 20.69 -17.63 -20.14
C SER A 39 22.20 -17.87 -19.94
N LYS A 40 22.61 -18.48 -18.82
CA LYS A 40 24.02 -18.83 -18.58
C LYS A 40 24.53 -19.88 -19.55
N ILE A 41 23.74 -20.92 -19.83
CA ILE A 41 24.09 -21.97 -20.81
C ILE A 41 24.26 -21.33 -22.20
N MET A 42 23.32 -20.50 -22.63
CA MET A 42 23.41 -19.80 -23.92
C MET A 42 24.64 -18.90 -24.00
N LEU A 43 24.91 -18.10 -22.97
CA LEU A 43 26.08 -17.22 -22.95
C LEU A 43 27.39 -18.01 -22.95
N GLN A 44 27.44 -19.14 -22.23
CA GLN A 44 28.60 -20.02 -22.17
C GLN A 44 28.98 -20.55 -23.56
N HIS A 45 28.01 -21.03 -24.33
CA HIS A 45 28.24 -21.64 -25.64
C HIS A 45 28.32 -20.63 -26.78
N THR A 46 27.39 -19.69 -26.85
CA THR A 46 27.24 -18.80 -28.01
C THR A 46 28.08 -17.52 -27.90
N LYS A 47 28.52 -17.15 -26.69
CA LYS A 47 29.10 -15.84 -26.35
C LYS A 47 28.20 -14.65 -26.71
N LYS A 48 26.91 -14.89 -26.91
CA LYS A 48 25.87 -13.89 -27.23
C LYS A 48 24.73 -13.99 -26.23
N VAL A 49 24.01 -12.89 -26.05
CA VAL A 49 22.80 -12.85 -25.23
C VAL A 49 21.59 -13.17 -26.12
N PHE A 50 20.80 -14.15 -25.70
CA PHE A 50 19.55 -14.53 -26.33
C PHE A 50 18.42 -14.47 -25.29
N ASN A 51 17.19 -14.26 -25.76
CA ASN A 51 16.02 -14.38 -24.89
C ASN A 51 15.67 -15.88 -24.74
N PRO A 52 15.77 -16.46 -23.52
CA PRO A 52 15.52 -17.90 -23.31
C PRO A 52 14.08 -18.32 -23.59
N ASP A 53 13.10 -17.41 -23.51
CA ASP A 53 11.70 -17.66 -23.87
C ASP A 53 11.48 -17.76 -25.39
N LYS A 54 12.48 -17.35 -26.19
CA LYS A 54 12.44 -17.33 -27.65
C LYS A 54 13.53 -18.20 -28.29
N VAL A 55 14.20 -19.03 -27.50
CA VAL A 55 15.13 -20.04 -28.01
C VAL A 55 14.48 -21.39 -27.82
N TYR A 56 14.30 -22.10 -28.93
CA TYR A 56 13.61 -23.37 -28.99
C TYR A 56 14.59 -24.49 -29.30
N TRP A 57 14.45 -25.60 -28.60
CA TRP A 57 14.96 -26.88 -29.03
C TRP A 57 13.88 -27.61 -29.82
N HIS A 58 14.21 -27.95 -31.07
CA HIS A 58 13.32 -28.70 -31.96
C HIS A 58 13.90 -30.08 -32.24
N ARG A 59 13.03 -31.09 -32.31
CA ARG A 59 13.35 -32.43 -32.81
C ARG A 59 12.57 -32.72 -34.09
N PHE A 60 13.23 -33.35 -35.05
CA PHE A 60 12.72 -33.67 -36.38
C PHE A 60 12.80 -35.16 -36.68
N GLY A 61 11.98 -35.63 -37.62
CA GLY A 61 12.04 -37.02 -38.11
C GLY A 61 13.01 -37.22 -39.27
N SER A 62 13.57 -36.14 -39.81
CA SER A 62 14.47 -36.15 -40.97
C SER A 62 15.48 -35.01 -40.90
N ALA A 63 16.64 -35.19 -41.51
CA ALA A 63 17.71 -34.21 -41.56
C ALA A 63 18.37 -34.18 -42.94
N SER A 64 18.87 -33.01 -43.34
CA SER A 64 19.70 -32.84 -44.53
C SER A 64 21.04 -32.25 -44.12
N SER A 65 22.15 -32.79 -44.63
CA SER A 65 23.47 -32.24 -44.30
C SER A 65 23.64 -30.84 -44.88
N SER A 66 24.18 -29.92 -44.07
CA SER A 66 24.53 -28.57 -44.50
C SER A 66 25.87 -28.16 -43.87
N PRO A 67 26.87 -27.77 -44.65
CA PRO A 67 28.15 -27.29 -44.12
C PRO A 67 28.05 -25.85 -43.57
N ARG A 68 26.90 -25.17 -43.72
CA ARG A 68 26.69 -23.79 -43.27
C ARG A 68 26.11 -23.69 -41.86
N THR A 69 25.46 -24.75 -41.39
CA THR A 69 24.83 -24.83 -40.06
C THR A 69 25.81 -25.30 -39.00
N PHE A 70 25.65 -24.83 -37.77
CA PHE A 70 26.49 -25.15 -36.62
C PHE A 70 26.50 -26.64 -36.26
N THR A 71 25.35 -27.32 -36.36
CA THR A 71 25.24 -28.77 -36.08
C THR A 71 25.71 -29.64 -37.26
N GLY A 72 25.88 -29.05 -38.45
CA GLY A 72 26.10 -29.77 -39.70
C GLY A 72 24.82 -30.27 -40.39
N TRP A 73 23.64 -29.96 -39.83
CA TRP A 73 22.33 -30.41 -40.31
C TRP A 73 21.33 -29.26 -40.39
N GLN A 74 20.49 -29.29 -41.43
CA GLN A 74 19.31 -28.44 -41.58
C GLN A 74 18.04 -29.29 -41.63
N HIS A 75 16.92 -28.69 -41.24
CA HIS A 75 15.62 -29.34 -41.19
C HIS A 75 14.54 -28.52 -41.89
N SER A 76 13.44 -29.19 -42.23
CA SER A 76 12.29 -28.58 -42.89
C SER A 76 10.99 -29.21 -42.42
N GLY A 77 9.93 -28.41 -42.37
CA GLY A 77 8.61 -28.83 -41.92
C GLY A 77 8.48 -28.80 -40.40
N LYS A 78 7.29 -29.20 -39.94
CA LYS A 78 6.92 -29.09 -38.52
C LYS A 78 7.76 -30.03 -37.64
N PRO A 79 8.39 -29.52 -36.55
CA PRO A 79 9.08 -30.37 -35.59
C PRO A 79 8.16 -31.45 -34.99
N LEU A 80 8.71 -32.63 -34.71
CA LEU A 80 8.04 -33.70 -33.95
C LEU A 80 7.89 -33.32 -32.48
N GLN A 81 8.84 -32.54 -31.96
CA GLN A 81 8.82 -31.98 -30.62
C GLN A 81 9.45 -30.60 -30.68
N SER A 82 8.89 -29.67 -29.91
CA SER A 82 9.37 -28.30 -29.80
C SER A 82 9.20 -27.87 -28.36
N MET A 83 10.26 -27.34 -27.77
CA MET A 83 10.28 -26.83 -26.40
C MET A 83 11.16 -25.58 -26.36
N THR A 84 10.81 -24.58 -25.55
CA THR A 84 11.79 -23.52 -25.24
C THR A 84 12.96 -24.10 -24.44
N LEU A 85 14.09 -23.41 -24.37
CA LEU A 85 15.22 -23.86 -23.56
C LEU A 85 14.87 -23.95 -22.06
N ILE A 86 13.97 -23.09 -21.58
CA ILE A 86 13.45 -23.14 -20.21
C ILE A 86 12.63 -24.41 -19.99
N GLU A 87 11.74 -24.72 -20.92
CA GLU A 87 10.94 -25.95 -20.87
C GLU A 87 11.84 -27.19 -20.92
N LEU A 88 12.83 -27.20 -21.81
CA LEU A 88 13.81 -28.29 -21.90
C LEU A 88 14.57 -28.44 -20.58
N LEU A 89 14.97 -27.36 -19.92
CA LEU A 89 15.63 -27.40 -18.62
C LEU A 89 14.76 -28.04 -17.52
N MET A 90 13.46 -27.74 -17.52
CA MET A 90 12.50 -28.29 -16.56
C MET A 90 12.15 -29.76 -16.87
N HIS A 91 12.01 -30.12 -18.15
CA HIS A 91 11.66 -31.47 -18.60
C HIS A 91 12.86 -32.42 -18.67
N ASN A 92 14.06 -31.87 -18.79
CA ASN A 92 15.27 -32.60 -19.17
C ASN A 92 15.12 -33.31 -20.54
N PHE A 93 16.23 -33.73 -21.13
CA PHE A 93 16.21 -34.63 -22.28
C PHE A 93 15.60 -35.98 -21.89
N SER A 94 14.98 -36.68 -22.86
CA SER A 94 14.37 -37.98 -22.58
C SER A 94 15.43 -39.03 -22.22
N ALA A 95 15.03 -40.14 -21.57
CA ALA A 95 15.96 -41.21 -21.24
C ALA A 95 16.67 -41.76 -22.50
N HIS A 96 15.95 -41.87 -23.62
CA HIS A 96 16.52 -42.28 -24.89
C HIS A 96 17.57 -41.30 -25.42
N ASP A 97 17.34 -39.99 -25.25
CA ASP A 97 18.28 -38.95 -25.69
C ASP A 97 19.57 -38.93 -24.89
N GLN A 98 19.48 -39.33 -23.62
CA GLN A 98 20.63 -39.47 -22.74
C GLN A 98 21.50 -40.67 -23.16
N GLU A 99 20.88 -41.73 -23.69
CA GLU A 99 21.57 -42.91 -24.20
C GLU A 99 22.14 -42.69 -25.62
N ALA A 100 21.37 -42.05 -26.51
CA ALA A 100 21.70 -41.77 -27.92
C ALA A 100 22.08 -40.29 -28.14
N SER A 101 23.00 -39.78 -27.32
CA SER A 101 23.36 -38.35 -27.33
C SER A 101 23.99 -37.86 -28.64
N ASP A 102 24.56 -38.75 -29.45
CA ASP A 102 25.13 -38.45 -30.77
C ASP A 102 24.04 -38.18 -31.83
N GLU A 103 22.87 -38.79 -31.69
CA GLU A 103 21.71 -38.54 -32.57
C GLU A 103 21.06 -37.18 -32.33
N LEU A 104 21.31 -36.54 -31.17
CA LEU A 104 20.69 -35.27 -30.82
C LEU A 104 21.03 -34.14 -31.77
N SER A 105 22.28 -34.09 -32.27
CA SER A 105 22.71 -33.09 -33.24
C SER A 105 22.24 -33.42 -34.66
N LEU A 106 21.95 -34.70 -34.94
CA LEU A 106 21.44 -35.16 -36.23
C LEU A 106 19.95 -34.85 -36.38
N TYR A 107 19.15 -35.07 -35.34
CA TYR A 107 17.69 -34.92 -35.38
C TYR A 107 17.18 -33.70 -34.60
N GLY A 108 18.05 -32.86 -34.08
CA GLY A 108 17.65 -31.68 -33.34
C GLY A 108 18.68 -30.56 -33.33
N GLY A 109 18.20 -29.38 -32.96
CA GLY A 109 18.97 -28.15 -32.93
C GLY A 109 18.26 -27.06 -32.14
N PHE A 110 19.00 -25.98 -31.85
CA PHE A 110 18.45 -24.79 -31.19
C PHE A 110 18.20 -23.68 -32.21
N TYR A 111 17.05 -23.02 -32.11
CA TYR A 111 16.60 -22.01 -33.08
C TYR A 111 15.89 -20.85 -32.41
N THR A 112 15.90 -19.67 -33.03
CA THR A 112 15.14 -18.50 -32.58
C THR A 112 13.67 -18.51 -33.02
N ASP A 113 13.36 -19.31 -34.04
CA ASP A 113 12.01 -19.41 -34.60
C ASP A 113 11.23 -20.58 -33.99
N GLY A 114 9.94 -20.35 -33.75
CA GLY A 114 9.02 -21.33 -33.16
C GLY A 114 8.61 -22.46 -34.12
N PRO A 115 7.77 -23.40 -33.66
CA PRO A 115 7.44 -24.64 -34.39
C PRO A 115 6.66 -24.46 -35.70
N ASP A 116 6.07 -23.28 -35.93
CA ASP A 116 5.31 -22.97 -37.14
C ASP A 116 6.20 -22.50 -38.30
N HIS A 117 7.51 -22.36 -38.08
CA HIS A 117 8.44 -22.00 -39.12
C HIS A 117 8.76 -23.20 -40.05
N GLU A 118 8.99 -22.93 -41.33
CA GLU A 118 9.10 -24.00 -42.34
C GLU A 118 10.53 -24.55 -42.51
N PHE A 119 11.56 -23.73 -42.28
CA PHE A 119 12.96 -24.10 -42.53
C PHE A 119 13.84 -23.75 -41.33
N PHE A 120 14.61 -24.72 -40.86
CA PHE A 120 15.48 -24.58 -39.70
C PHE A 120 16.92 -24.81 -40.15
N ASP A 121 17.65 -23.72 -40.36
CA ASP A 121 18.96 -23.67 -41.01
C ASP A 121 19.84 -22.55 -40.40
N GLU A 122 20.93 -22.17 -41.08
CA GLU A 122 21.89 -21.18 -40.57
C GLU A 122 21.30 -19.79 -40.31
N ARG A 123 20.09 -19.50 -40.80
CA ARG A 123 19.45 -18.18 -40.71
C ARG A 123 18.77 -17.93 -39.37
N ASN A 124 18.39 -19.00 -38.68
CA ASN A 124 17.68 -18.94 -37.40
C ASN A 124 18.26 -19.87 -36.34
N GLU A 125 19.40 -20.53 -36.62
CA GLU A 125 20.08 -21.35 -35.64
C GLU A 125 20.67 -20.54 -34.48
N VAL A 126 20.66 -21.15 -33.31
CA VAL A 126 21.41 -20.70 -32.13
C VAL A 126 22.62 -21.63 -32.00
N PRO A 127 23.85 -21.10 -32.02
CA PRO A 127 25.07 -21.91 -32.15
C PRO A 127 25.41 -22.65 -30.85
N MET A 128 24.67 -23.71 -30.57
CA MET A 128 24.82 -24.62 -29.44
C MET A 128 24.63 -26.06 -29.91
N LEU A 129 25.47 -26.98 -29.44
CA LEU A 129 25.29 -28.40 -29.70
C LEU A 129 24.35 -29.00 -28.63
N PRO A 130 23.26 -29.70 -29.02
CA PRO A 130 22.37 -30.37 -28.06
C PRO A 130 23.08 -31.28 -27.05
N GLN A 131 24.11 -32.01 -27.48
CA GLN A 131 24.92 -32.88 -26.62
C GLN A 131 25.71 -32.12 -25.53
N ASP A 132 26.19 -30.92 -25.83
CA ASP A 132 26.93 -30.09 -24.86
C ASP A 132 25.96 -29.46 -23.86
N VAL A 133 24.77 -29.04 -24.32
CA VAL A 133 23.70 -28.57 -23.45
C VAL A 133 23.19 -29.69 -22.53
N LEU A 134 23.03 -30.92 -23.04
CA LEU A 134 22.71 -32.10 -22.24
C LEU A 134 23.74 -32.31 -21.11
N LYS A 135 25.04 -32.21 -21.43
CA LYS A 135 26.12 -32.35 -20.46
C LYS A 135 26.09 -31.27 -19.38
N ASP A 136 25.84 -30.01 -19.76
CA ASP A 136 25.71 -28.91 -18.81
C ASP A 136 24.51 -29.12 -17.87
N MET A 137 23.36 -29.53 -18.41
CA MET A 137 22.15 -29.81 -17.64
C MET A 137 22.35 -30.97 -16.65
N TRP A 138 23.03 -32.04 -17.08
CA TRP A 138 23.39 -33.15 -16.21
C TRP A 138 24.31 -32.73 -15.06
N THR A 139 25.30 -31.89 -15.37
CA THR A 139 26.26 -31.39 -14.37
C THR A 139 25.58 -30.47 -13.35
N LEU A 140 24.61 -29.67 -13.79
CA LEU A 140 23.87 -28.75 -12.93
C LEU A 140 22.89 -29.46 -11.98
N ASP A 141 22.17 -30.47 -12.48
CA ASP A 141 20.97 -31.04 -11.84
C ASP A 141 20.01 -29.94 -11.35
N PHE A 142 19.20 -29.42 -12.27
CA PHE A 142 18.29 -28.31 -11.99
C PHE A 142 17.28 -28.61 -10.88
N SER A 143 16.83 -29.86 -10.77
CA SER A 143 15.88 -30.27 -9.73
C SER A 143 16.50 -30.17 -8.33
N THR A 144 17.70 -30.73 -8.16
CA THR A 144 18.46 -30.61 -6.90
C THR A 144 18.85 -29.16 -6.62
N PHE A 145 19.25 -28.40 -7.64
CA PHE A 145 19.58 -26.98 -7.52
C PHE A 145 18.38 -26.17 -7.00
N TYR A 146 17.20 -26.35 -7.59
CA TYR A 146 15.98 -25.67 -7.18
C TYR A 146 15.56 -26.05 -5.76
N THR A 147 15.55 -27.36 -5.45
CA THR A 147 15.17 -27.88 -4.12
C THR A 147 16.05 -27.27 -3.02
N ARG A 148 17.37 -27.20 -3.23
CA ARG A 148 18.30 -26.57 -2.27
C ARG A 148 18.02 -25.08 -2.08
N ARG A 149 17.65 -24.35 -3.14
CA ARG A 149 17.30 -22.93 -3.06
C ARG A 149 16.00 -22.73 -2.28
N MET A 150 15.00 -23.58 -2.51
CA MET A 150 13.74 -23.60 -1.79
C MET A 150 13.93 -23.91 -0.29
N ASP A 151 14.71 -24.94 0.06
CA ASP A 151 15.02 -25.28 1.45
C ASP A 151 15.71 -24.13 2.18
N ARG A 152 16.70 -23.50 1.52
CA ARG A 152 17.40 -22.32 2.06
C ARG A 152 16.44 -21.15 2.29
N PHE A 153 15.53 -20.90 1.35
CA PHE A 153 14.52 -19.86 1.48
C PHE A 153 13.64 -20.10 2.70
N TRP A 154 13.06 -21.29 2.85
CA TRP A 154 12.21 -21.57 4.01
C TRP A 154 12.99 -21.53 5.32
N SER A 155 14.24 -22.00 5.34
CA SER A 155 15.10 -21.89 6.52
C SER A 155 15.38 -20.44 6.93
N ALA A 156 15.50 -19.51 5.98
CA ALA A 156 15.82 -18.11 6.25
C ALA A 156 14.58 -17.23 6.45
N HIS A 157 13.47 -17.54 5.80
CA HIS A 157 12.31 -16.65 5.68
C HIS A 157 11.02 -17.19 6.32
N SER A 158 11.05 -18.35 6.99
CA SER A 158 9.88 -18.91 7.69
C SER A 158 9.21 -17.94 8.65
N GLU A 159 9.98 -17.17 9.42
CA GLU A 159 9.45 -16.16 10.34
C GLU A 159 8.88 -14.95 9.57
N ASN A 160 9.61 -14.49 8.55
CA ASN A 160 9.18 -13.38 7.70
C ASN A 160 7.83 -13.68 7.04
N PHE A 161 7.64 -14.92 6.57
CA PHE A 161 6.35 -15.38 6.06
C PHE A 161 5.21 -15.17 7.07
N CYS A 162 5.36 -15.65 8.31
CA CYS A 162 4.32 -15.53 9.33
C CYS A 162 4.01 -14.07 9.66
N ILE A 163 5.03 -13.22 9.75
CA ILE A 163 4.89 -11.78 10.01
C ILE A 163 4.11 -11.11 8.88
N LEU A 164 4.49 -11.35 7.62
CA LEU A 164 3.83 -10.74 6.47
C LEU A 164 2.40 -11.28 6.28
N ALA A 165 2.15 -12.56 6.56
CA ALA A 165 0.81 -13.13 6.52
C ALA A 165 -0.11 -12.53 7.60
N LYS A 166 0.41 -12.28 8.82
CA LYS A 166 -0.31 -11.56 9.87
C LYS A 166 -0.61 -10.11 9.49
N ALA A 167 0.36 -9.43 8.88
CA ALA A 167 0.17 -8.07 8.36
C ALA A 167 -0.94 -8.03 7.30
N HIS A 168 -0.87 -8.93 6.32
CA HIS A 168 -1.89 -9.09 5.29
C HIS A 168 -3.28 -9.35 5.89
N TYR A 169 -3.39 -10.28 6.83
CA TYR A 169 -4.64 -10.61 7.51
C TYR A 169 -5.27 -9.41 8.23
N LEU A 170 -4.48 -8.64 8.98
CA LEU A 170 -4.97 -7.46 9.72
C LEU A 170 -5.46 -6.35 8.78
N VAL A 171 -4.72 -6.06 7.71
CA VAL A 171 -5.09 -5.04 6.73
C VAL A 171 -6.33 -5.50 5.95
N ALA A 172 -6.43 -6.77 5.57
CA ALA A 172 -7.62 -7.34 4.93
C ALA A 172 -8.86 -7.19 5.83
N ALA A 173 -8.73 -7.45 7.13
CA ALA A 173 -9.83 -7.27 8.09
C ALA A 173 -10.25 -5.79 8.21
N ALA A 174 -9.28 -4.87 8.28
CA ALA A 174 -9.57 -3.43 8.38
C ALA A 174 -10.23 -2.88 7.11
N ASN A 175 -9.84 -3.37 5.93
CA ASN A 175 -10.52 -3.04 4.69
C ASN A 175 -11.95 -3.58 4.64
N CYS A 176 -12.19 -4.81 5.13
CA CYS A 176 -13.56 -5.32 5.22
C CYS A 176 -14.40 -4.47 6.19
N LEU A 177 -13.85 -4.03 7.33
CA LEU A 177 -14.51 -3.11 8.25
C LEU A 177 -14.82 -1.76 7.58
N ARG A 178 -13.84 -1.17 6.88
CA ARG A 178 -13.98 0.08 6.12
C ARG A 178 -15.12 0.00 5.10
N LYS A 179 -15.21 -1.11 4.36
CA LYS A 179 -16.23 -1.39 3.35
C LYS A 179 -17.61 -1.76 3.95
N GLY A 180 -17.73 -1.92 5.27
CA GLY A 180 -18.96 -2.40 5.93
C GLY A 180 -19.23 -3.90 5.74
N GLN A 181 -18.23 -4.66 5.27
CA GLN A 181 -18.28 -6.12 5.12
C GLN A 181 -18.04 -6.86 6.44
N LEU A 182 -17.43 -6.18 7.42
CA LEU A 182 -17.32 -6.62 8.81
C LEU A 182 -17.97 -5.60 9.74
N SER A 183 -18.70 -6.07 10.74
CA SER A 183 -19.13 -5.22 11.85
C SER A 183 -17.94 -4.90 12.78
N SER A 184 -18.05 -3.83 13.58
CA SER A 184 -17.06 -3.48 14.60
C SER A 184 -16.79 -4.63 15.59
N ASP A 185 -17.80 -5.44 15.90
CA ASP A 185 -17.66 -6.59 16.80
C ASP A 185 -17.02 -7.79 16.09
N ASP A 186 -17.40 -8.11 14.86
CA ASP A 186 -16.75 -9.20 14.10
C ASP A 186 -15.28 -8.90 13.87
N PHE A 187 -14.97 -7.64 13.55
CA PHE A 187 -13.60 -7.16 13.39
C PHE A 187 -12.74 -7.42 14.64
N LYS A 188 -13.26 -7.14 15.85
CA LYS A 188 -12.56 -7.44 17.10
C LYS A 188 -12.31 -8.94 17.27
N HIS A 189 -13.30 -9.78 16.98
CA HIS A 189 -13.17 -11.25 17.09
C HIS A 189 -12.13 -11.82 16.11
N VAL A 190 -12.08 -11.34 14.87
CA VAL A 190 -11.12 -11.86 13.88
C VAL A 190 -9.72 -11.32 14.11
N THR A 191 -9.57 -10.06 14.53
CA THR A 191 -8.25 -9.44 14.76
C THR A 191 -7.60 -9.89 16.06
N CYS A 192 -8.37 -10.35 17.05
CA CYS A 192 -7.81 -10.85 18.30
C CYS A 192 -6.95 -12.11 18.12
N ILE A 193 -6.98 -12.77 16.96
CA ILE A 193 -6.04 -13.85 16.61
C ILE A 193 -4.59 -13.33 16.50
N VAL A 194 -4.42 -12.06 16.11
CA VAL A 194 -3.10 -11.46 15.83
C VAL A 194 -2.73 -10.37 16.82
N THR A 195 -3.64 -9.44 17.15
CA THR A 195 -3.34 -8.27 18.00
C THR A 195 -4.29 -8.14 19.18
N ALA A 196 -3.76 -7.71 20.33
CA ALA A 196 -4.55 -7.44 21.54
C ALA A 196 -5.46 -6.23 21.39
N ASP A 197 -4.95 -5.21 20.71
CA ASP A 197 -5.67 -3.99 20.43
C ASP A 197 -5.43 -3.62 18.97
N PRO A 198 -6.46 -3.71 18.10
CA PRO A 198 -6.31 -3.29 16.73
C PRO A 198 -6.21 -1.76 16.59
N SER A 199 -6.61 -0.96 17.60
CA SER A 199 -6.58 0.51 17.60
C SER A 199 -5.18 1.13 17.60
N GLN A 200 -4.17 0.32 17.90
CA GLN A 200 -2.76 0.72 17.88
C GLN A 200 -2.03 0.11 16.68
N ALA A 201 -1.07 0.84 16.12
CA ALA A 201 -0.20 0.29 15.09
C ALA A 201 0.59 -0.90 15.67
N PRO A 202 0.61 -2.07 15.00
CA PRO A 202 1.29 -3.24 15.52
C PRO A 202 2.80 -3.07 15.47
N THR A 203 3.49 -3.51 16.53
CA THR A 203 4.95 -3.60 16.56
C THR A 203 5.43 -4.88 15.88
N LEU A 204 6.69 -4.92 15.47
CA LEU A 204 7.33 -6.14 14.96
C LEU A 204 7.21 -7.28 15.98
N ASN A 205 7.39 -6.97 17.27
CA ASN A 205 7.29 -7.97 18.33
C ASN A 205 5.86 -8.52 18.47
N ASN A 206 4.83 -7.68 18.28
CA ASN A 206 3.43 -8.12 18.29
C ASN A 206 3.15 -9.10 17.14
N LEU A 207 3.68 -8.85 15.94
CA LEU A 207 3.51 -9.73 14.79
C LEU A 207 4.32 -11.03 14.92
N ARG A 208 5.49 -10.97 15.54
CA ARG A 208 6.36 -12.13 15.75
C ARG A 208 5.75 -13.14 16.72
N ASN A 209 5.18 -12.65 17.82
CA ASN A 209 4.67 -13.50 18.89
C ASN A 209 3.31 -14.10 18.55
N SER A 210 3.06 -15.31 19.04
CA SER A 210 1.76 -15.95 18.95
C SER A 210 0.88 -15.52 20.11
N ARG A 211 -0.41 -15.30 19.84
CA ARG A 211 -1.37 -14.95 20.89
C ARG A 211 -1.86 -16.20 21.63
N PRO A 212 -2.15 -16.10 22.94
CA PRO A 212 -2.78 -17.18 23.67
C PRO A 212 -4.16 -17.48 23.09
N SER A 213 -4.59 -18.74 23.16
CA SER A 213 -5.91 -19.16 22.74
C SER A 213 -7.00 -18.41 23.52
N MET A 214 -7.93 -17.79 22.80
CA MET A 214 -9.04 -17.07 23.40
C MET A 214 -10.22 -18.02 23.65
N PRO A 215 -10.80 -18.05 24.87
CA PRO A 215 -11.97 -18.86 25.16
C PRO A 215 -13.13 -18.54 24.20
N GLY A 216 -13.74 -19.57 23.61
CA GLY A 216 -14.86 -19.40 22.69
C GLY A 216 -14.48 -19.00 21.27
N LEU A 217 -13.18 -18.92 20.94
CA LEU A 217 -12.70 -18.72 19.56
C LEU A 217 -11.85 -19.93 19.14
N SER A 218 -12.19 -20.55 18.01
CA SER A 218 -11.37 -21.61 17.42
C SER A 218 -11.16 -21.39 15.93
N VAL A 219 -9.92 -21.64 15.47
CA VAL A 219 -9.56 -21.51 14.05
C VAL A 219 -9.33 -22.89 13.48
N HIS A 220 -9.87 -23.13 12.29
CA HIS A 220 -9.77 -24.39 11.57
C HIS A 220 -9.39 -24.11 10.12
N MET A 221 -8.87 -25.11 9.40
CA MET A 221 -8.94 -25.08 7.94
C MET A 221 -10.37 -25.38 7.52
N LEU A 222 -10.86 -24.72 6.47
CA LEU A 222 -12.09 -25.14 5.83
C LEU A 222 -11.91 -26.56 5.28
N ASP A 223 -12.90 -27.43 5.48
CA ASP A 223 -12.82 -28.84 5.13
C ASP A 223 -14.14 -29.32 4.55
N ILE A 224 -14.08 -30.09 3.45
CA ILE A 224 -15.24 -30.73 2.83
C ILE A 224 -14.97 -32.23 2.77
N ASN A 225 -15.79 -33.00 3.49
CA ASN A 225 -15.71 -34.46 3.57
C ASN A 225 -14.32 -34.96 4.00
N GLY A 226 -13.63 -34.24 4.89
CA GLY A 226 -12.29 -34.59 5.37
C GLY A 226 -11.14 -34.15 4.46
N ILE A 227 -11.42 -33.45 3.35
CA ILE A 227 -10.41 -32.79 2.52
C ILE A 227 -10.31 -31.33 2.93
N LYS A 228 -9.16 -30.92 3.45
CA LYS A 228 -8.89 -29.55 3.90
C LYS A 228 -8.50 -28.65 2.72
N ALA A 229 -8.93 -27.40 2.77
CA ALA A 229 -8.39 -26.35 1.93
C ALA A 229 -6.92 -26.06 2.33
N HIS A 230 -6.15 -25.48 1.42
CA HIS A 230 -4.75 -25.11 1.67
C HIS A 230 -4.55 -23.68 2.20
N ASP A 231 -5.51 -22.79 1.97
CA ASP A 231 -5.39 -21.36 2.27
C ASP A 231 -6.67 -20.72 2.89
N ILE A 232 -7.77 -21.46 2.97
CA ILE A 232 -9.03 -20.96 3.54
C ILE A 232 -9.15 -21.32 5.04
N LEU A 233 -9.23 -20.29 5.88
CA LEU A 233 -9.49 -20.46 7.31
C LEU A 233 -10.98 -20.34 7.62
N ARG A 234 -11.45 -21.17 8.55
CA ARG A 234 -12.76 -21.10 9.19
C ARG A 234 -12.57 -20.74 10.66
N ILE A 235 -13.10 -19.60 11.06
CA ILE A 235 -13.02 -19.07 12.43
C ILE A 235 -14.39 -19.24 13.06
N VAL A 236 -14.47 -19.99 14.15
CA VAL A 236 -15.69 -20.23 14.91
C VAL A 236 -15.63 -19.39 16.18
N ILE A 237 -16.65 -18.57 16.39
CA ILE A 237 -16.80 -17.63 17.51
C ILE A 237 -17.89 -18.17 18.45
N ALA A 238 -17.86 -17.75 19.72
CA ALA A 238 -18.86 -18.07 20.72
C ALA A 238 -20.28 -17.74 20.22
N GLY A 239 -21.25 -18.56 20.60
CA GLY A 239 -22.63 -18.44 20.13
C GLY A 239 -22.90 -19.07 18.75
N GLY A 240 -21.89 -19.69 18.14
CA GLY A 240 -22.02 -20.42 16.87
C GLY A 240 -21.76 -19.59 15.63
N ARG A 241 -21.44 -18.29 15.77
CA ARG A 241 -21.11 -17.39 14.66
C ARG A 241 -19.81 -17.82 13.98
N GLU A 242 -19.75 -17.75 12.65
CA GLU A 242 -18.61 -18.24 11.87
C GLU A 242 -18.10 -17.19 10.89
N VAL A 243 -16.80 -17.19 10.66
CA VAL A 243 -16.14 -16.33 9.67
C VAL A 243 -15.25 -17.17 8.77
N ILE A 244 -15.42 -17.03 7.46
CA ILE A 244 -14.51 -17.61 6.46
C ILE A 244 -13.51 -16.53 6.03
N TYR A 245 -12.23 -16.83 6.17
CA TYR A 245 -11.14 -16.03 5.64
C TYR A 245 -10.55 -16.69 4.38
N CYS A 246 -10.66 -16.01 3.25
CA CYS A 246 -10.14 -16.41 1.95
C CYS A 246 -9.19 -15.30 1.44
N PRO A 247 -7.86 -15.49 1.49
CA PRO A 247 -6.87 -14.42 1.32
C PRO A 247 -6.89 -13.74 -0.06
N ASP A 248 -7.33 -14.44 -1.10
CA ASP A 248 -7.34 -14.01 -2.50
C ASP A 248 -8.71 -13.56 -3.01
N ALA A 249 -9.76 -13.64 -2.18
CA ALA A 249 -11.11 -13.24 -2.56
C ALA A 249 -11.31 -11.72 -2.50
N GLU A 250 -12.18 -11.17 -3.35
CA GLU A 250 -12.57 -9.73 -3.32
C GLU A 250 -13.19 -9.30 -1.96
N GLN A 251 -13.78 -10.25 -1.26
CA GLN A 251 -14.20 -10.10 0.13
C GLN A 251 -13.47 -11.16 0.95
N PRO A 252 -12.30 -10.82 1.55
CA PRO A 252 -11.48 -11.80 2.25
C PRO A 252 -12.18 -12.38 3.47
N PHE A 253 -13.00 -11.59 4.15
CA PHE A 253 -13.77 -12.03 5.32
C PHE A 253 -15.25 -12.09 5.03
N ARG A 254 -15.85 -13.27 5.18
CA ARG A 254 -17.30 -13.47 5.09
C ARG A 254 -17.85 -14.00 6.41
N VAL A 255 -18.81 -13.28 6.98
CA VAL A 255 -19.44 -13.62 8.27
C VAL A 255 -20.75 -14.36 8.06
N PHE A 256 -20.99 -15.36 8.89
CA PHE A 256 -22.15 -16.22 8.86
C PHE A 256 -22.71 -16.40 10.28
N ASP A 257 -24.03 -16.49 10.40
CA ASP A 257 -24.68 -16.67 11.70
C ASP A 257 -24.35 -18.01 12.36
N ASN A 258 -24.12 -19.05 11.56
CA ASN A 258 -23.81 -20.41 12.01
C ASN A 258 -23.34 -21.34 10.88
N GLU A 259 -22.95 -22.56 11.26
CA GLU A 259 -22.53 -23.64 10.36
C GLU A 259 -23.52 -23.91 9.22
N ARG A 260 -24.83 -23.81 9.46
CA ARG A 260 -25.86 -24.00 8.42
C ARG A 260 -25.76 -22.93 7.34
N ALA A 261 -25.50 -21.68 7.73
CA ALA A 261 -25.33 -20.60 6.77
C ALA A 261 -24.05 -20.79 5.92
N VAL A 262 -22.96 -21.27 6.52
CA VAL A 262 -21.74 -21.67 5.78
C VAL A 262 -22.03 -22.79 4.80
N TYR A 263 -22.78 -23.82 5.21
CA TYR A 263 -23.19 -24.93 4.34
C TYR A 263 -23.97 -24.45 3.12
N ASN A 264 -24.97 -23.59 3.34
CA ASN A 264 -25.79 -23.05 2.25
C ASN A 264 -24.98 -22.16 1.31
N TRP A 265 -24.02 -21.38 1.84
CA TRP A 265 -23.10 -20.60 1.03
C TRP A 265 -22.22 -21.48 0.14
N LEU A 266 -21.59 -22.52 0.69
CA LEU A 266 -20.79 -23.48 -0.09
C LEU A 266 -21.63 -24.16 -1.17
N LYS A 267 -22.86 -24.59 -0.84
CA LYS A 267 -23.81 -25.17 -1.80
C LYS A 267 -24.08 -24.20 -2.97
N GLY A 268 -24.25 -22.92 -2.67
CA GLY A 268 -24.37 -21.86 -3.67
C GLY A 268 -23.13 -21.71 -4.56
N GLN A 269 -21.92 -21.78 -3.99
CA GLN A 269 -20.66 -21.70 -4.77
C GLN A 269 -20.53 -22.85 -5.76
N PHE A 270 -20.79 -24.10 -5.35
CA PHE A 270 -20.69 -25.27 -6.22
C PHE A 270 -21.83 -25.43 -7.21
N THR A 271 -22.91 -24.65 -7.09
CA THR A 271 -23.97 -24.60 -8.11
C THR A 271 -23.52 -23.80 -9.35
N SER A 272 -22.57 -22.87 -9.19
CA SER A 272 -21.96 -22.13 -10.29
C SER A 272 -20.73 -22.89 -10.81
N GLU A 273 -20.64 -23.10 -12.12
CA GLU A 273 -19.49 -23.78 -12.74
C GLU A 273 -18.19 -23.01 -12.51
N GLN A 274 -18.22 -21.68 -12.70
CA GLN A 274 -17.04 -20.83 -12.54
C GLN A 274 -16.60 -20.75 -11.06
N ALA A 275 -17.53 -20.46 -10.15
CA ALA A 275 -17.21 -20.32 -8.73
C ALA A 275 -16.84 -21.66 -8.10
N GLY A 276 -17.53 -22.75 -8.48
CA GLY A 276 -17.21 -24.10 -8.04
C GLY A 276 -15.83 -24.56 -8.52
N LYS A 277 -15.44 -24.24 -9.76
CA LYS A 277 -14.09 -24.53 -10.27
C LYS A 277 -13.01 -23.73 -9.53
N ALA A 278 -13.25 -22.45 -9.28
CA ALA A 278 -12.35 -21.61 -8.48
C ALA A 278 -12.20 -22.19 -7.06
N LEU A 279 -13.32 -22.46 -6.37
CA LEU A 279 -13.32 -23.00 -5.02
C LEU A 279 -12.64 -24.38 -4.94
N THR A 280 -12.82 -25.25 -5.94
CA THR A 280 -12.15 -26.56 -6.03
C THR A 280 -10.62 -26.43 -6.05
N GLY A 281 -10.09 -25.35 -6.64
CA GLY A 281 -8.65 -25.05 -6.66
C GLY A 281 -8.04 -24.87 -5.26
N HIS A 282 -8.85 -24.51 -4.26
CA HIS A 282 -8.42 -24.37 -2.86
C HIS A 282 -8.27 -25.72 -2.13
N PHE A 283 -8.83 -26.81 -2.67
CA PHE A 283 -8.78 -28.14 -2.07
C PHE A 283 -7.90 -29.11 -2.86
N LEU A 284 -7.99 -29.08 -4.19
CA LEU A 284 -7.34 -30.05 -5.07
C LEU A 284 -6.21 -29.38 -5.88
N ARG A 285 -5.11 -29.07 -5.18
CA ARG A 285 -3.89 -28.52 -5.78
C ARG A 285 -2.85 -29.62 -6.03
N GLY A 286 -2.29 -29.62 -7.24
CA GLY A 286 -1.35 -30.66 -7.69
C GLY A 286 -2.04 -31.95 -8.17
N GLU A 287 -1.38 -32.71 -9.02
CA GLU A 287 -1.92 -33.93 -9.65
C GLU A 287 -1.97 -35.10 -8.67
N ALA A 288 -1.03 -35.16 -7.71
CA ALA A 288 -1.02 -36.17 -6.66
C ALA A 288 -2.29 -36.09 -5.79
N THR A 289 -2.61 -34.90 -5.30
CA THR A 289 -3.83 -34.63 -4.53
C THR A 289 -5.08 -34.88 -5.36
N ARG A 290 -5.10 -34.47 -6.65
CA ARG A 290 -6.23 -34.79 -7.54
C ARG A 290 -6.42 -36.29 -7.72
N THR A 291 -5.36 -37.05 -7.89
CA THR A 291 -5.46 -38.50 -8.07
C THR A 291 -5.97 -39.19 -6.80
N GLN A 292 -5.48 -38.76 -5.63
CA GLN A 292 -5.82 -39.38 -4.35
C GLN A 292 -7.19 -38.94 -3.81
N ASP A 293 -7.48 -37.65 -3.84
CA ASP A 293 -8.58 -37.05 -3.08
C ASP A 293 -9.75 -36.59 -3.94
N SER A 294 -9.61 -36.48 -5.28
CA SER A 294 -10.69 -35.98 -6.15
C SER A 294 -11.97 -36.78 -6.02
N ALA A 295 -11.90 -38.12 -6.02
CA ALA A 295 -13.10 -38.95 -5.88
C ALA A 295 -13.84 -38.71 -4.54
N ARG A 296 -13.09 -38.48 -3.45
CA ARG A 296 -13.64 -38.21 -2.12
C ARG A 296 -14.21 -36.79 -2.04
N PHE A 297 -13.49 -35.82 -2.59
CA PHE A 297 -13.92 -34.42 -2.67
C PHE A 297 -15.18 -34.28 -3.54
N SER A 298 -15.20 -34.84 -4.75
CA SER A 298 -16.36 -34.83 -5.64
C SER A 298 -17.58 -35.51 -5.02
N ARG A 299 -17.38 -36.60 -4.26
CA ARG A 299 -18.47 -37.19 -3.46
C ARG A 299 -18.97 -36.22 -2.40
N GLY A 300 -18.05 -35.57 -1.68
CA GLY A 300 -18.39 -34.53 -0.70
C GLY A 300 -19.20 -33.39 -1.31
N VAL A 301 -18.77 -32.86 -2.46
CA VAL A 301 -19.52 -31.82 -3.19
C VAL A 301 -20.88 -32.33 -3.68
N SER A 302 -20.95 -33.57 -4.17
CA SER A 302 -22.22 -34.17 -4.60
C SER A 302 -23.20 -34.30 -3.43
N ASP A 303 -22.71 -34.76 -2.26
CA ASP A 303 -23.51 -34.88 -1.05
C ASP A 303 -23.97 -33.51 -0.54
N LEU A 304 -23.10 -32.49 -0.62
CA LEU A 304 -23.38 -31.08 -0.27
C LEU A 304 -24.53 -30.52 -1.13
N LEU A 305 -24.50 -30.79 -2.44
CA LEU A 305 -25.51 -30.33 -3.39
C LEU A 305 -26.83 -31.09 -3.25
N ALA A 306 -26.77 -32.41 -3.01
CA ALA A 306 -27.94 -33.28 -2.95
C ALA A 306 -28.77 -33.12 -1.66
N HIS A 307 -28.14 -32.77 -0.54
CA HIS A 307 -28.81 -32.73 0.76
C HIS A 307 -28.89 -31.33 1.34
N ASP A 308 -29.89 -31.10 2.20
CA ASP A 308 -29.94 -29.94 3.07
C ASP A 308 -29.08 -30.17 4.31
N TRP A 309 -28.66 -29.08 4.95
CA TRP A 309 -27.87 -29.15 6.17
C TRP A 309 -28.60 -29.94 7.26
N ARG A 310 -27.87 -30.84 7.93
CA ARG A 310 -28.36 -31.56 9.10
C ARG A 310 -27.32 -31.56 10.21
N ALA A 311 -27.75 -31.36 11.45
CA ALA A 311 -26.85 -31.26 12.61
C ALA A 311 -26.10 -32.57 12.93
N ASP A 312 -26.68 -33.71 12.55
CA ASP A 312 -26.15 -35.07 12.76
C ASP A 312 -25.19 -35.52 11.66
N VAL A 313 -25.17 -34.85 10.50
CA VAL A 313 -24.30 -35.19 9.37
C VAL A 313 -23.31 -34.08 9.10
N ARG A 314 -22.04 -34.33 9.44
CA ARG A 314 -20.96 -33.35 9.34
C ARG A 314 -20.15 -33.55 8.08
N LEU A 315 -20.58 -32.86 7.04
CA LEU A 315 -19.87 -32.79 5.77
C LEU A 315 -18.78 -31.70 5.77
N ILE A 316 -18.94 -30.68 6.60
CA ILE A 316 -17.99 -29.57 6.75
C ILE A 316 -17.20 -29.78 8.06
N ASN A 317 -15.87 -29.63 8.01
CA ASN A 317 -14.99 -29.75 9.17
C ASN A 317 -15.22 -31.03 9.98
N GLN A 318 -15.17 -32.18 9.29
CA GLN A 318 -15.57 -33.48 9.83
C GLN A 318 -14.85 -33.83 11.15
N SER A 319 -13.57 -33.47 11.30
CA SER A 319 -12.76 -33.80 12.48
C SER A 319 -12.93 -32.84 13.67
N HIS A 320 -13.56 -31.66 13.47
CA HIS A 320 -13.67 -30.57 14.46
C HIS A 320 -12.35 -30.14 15.13
N ALA A 321 -11.21 -30.62 14.66
CA ALA A 321 -9.92 -30.32 15.27
C ALA A 321 -9.54 -28.86 14.97
N PRO A 322 -9.40 -27.99 15.99
CA PRO A 322 -8.84 -26.67 15.78
C PRO A 322 -7.37 -26.78 15.39
N ILE A 323 -6.87 -25.77 14.69
CA ILE A 323 -5.44 -25.58 14.50
C ILE A 323 -4.83 -25.35 15.88
N VAL A 324 -3.84 -26.16 16.22
CA VAL A 324 -3.12 -26.06 17.49
C VAL A 324 -2.00 -25.02 17.34
N GLY A 325 -2.00 -24.02 18.22
CA GLY A 325 -1.01 -22.94 18.20
C GLY A 325 -1.40 -21.81 17.23
N ASP A 326 -0.40 -21.21 16.60
CA ASP A 326 -0.54 -20.05 15.73
C ASP A 326 -1.03 -20.45 14.33
N PRO A 327 -2.22 -19.99 13.87
CA PRO A 327 -2.75 -20.31 12.55
C PRO A 327 -1.80 -19.93 11.40
N PHE A 328 -0.97 -18.89 11.57
CA PHE A 328 -0.04 -18.44 10.55
C PHE A 328 1.19 -19.34 10.43
N THR A 329 1.56 -20.03 11.53
CA THR A 329 2.57 -21.10 11.50
C THR A 329 2.04 -22.31 10.76
N TYR A 330 0.77 -22.67 10.97
CA TYR A 330 0.13 -23.74 10.22
C TYR A 330 0.06 -23.42 8.73
N LEU A 331 -0.37 -22.20 8.37
CA LEU A 331 -0.40 -21.74 6.98
C LEU A 331 1.00 -21.74 6.32
N ARG A 332 2.05 -21.37 7.06
CA ARG A 332 3.43 -21.47 6.59
C ARG A 332 3.79 -22.91 6.22
N ASP A 333 3.47 -23.86 7.10
CA ASP A 333 3.80 -25.26 6.89
C ASP A 333 3.05 -25.83 5.68
N ILE A 334 1.78 -25.45 5.49
CA ILE A 334 1.02 -25.79 4.28
C ILE A 334 1.66 -25.16 3.03
N ALA A 335 2.00 -23.87 3.05
CA ALA A 335 2.64 -23.19 1.92
C ALA A 335 3.97 -23.85 1.52
N HIS A 336 4.79 -24.25 2.51
CA HIS A 336 6.03 -24.98 2.28
C HIS A 336 5.78 -26.38 1.69
N GLN A 337 4.81 -27.13 2.23
CA GLN A 337 4.44 -28.45 1.72
C GLN A 337 3.93 -28.39 0.28
N VAL A 338 3.06 -27.42 -0.03
CA VAL A 338 2.54 -27.22 -1.38
C VAL A 338 3.67 -26.86 -2.34
N MET A 339 4.55 -25.93 -1.97
CA MET A 339 5.68 -25.54 -2.81
C MET A 339 6.60 -26.74 -3.11
N THR A 340 6.84 -27.59 -2.11
CA THR A 340 7.64 -28.81 -2.26
C THR A 340 6.96 -29.84 -3.16
N ALA A 341 5.66 -30.04 -2.99
CA ALA A 341 4.88 -30.96 -3.81
C ALA A 341 4.82 -30.50 -5.28
N ASP A 342 4.60 -29.21 -5.51
CA ASP A 342 4.60 -28.60 -6.84
C ASP A 342 5.98 -28.75 -7.50
N ALA A 343 7.06 -28.48 -6.77
CA ALA A 343 8.44 -28.64 -7.26
C ALA A 343 8.76 -30.08 -7.65
N HIS A 344 8.42 -31.06 -6.80
CA HIS A 344 8.61 -32.47 -7.09
C HIS A 344 7.79 -32.89 -8.32
N GLN A 345 6.53 -32.48 -8.39
CA GLN A 345 5.68 -32.82 -9.53
C GLN A 345 6.23 -32.26 -10.85
N LEU A 346 6.71 -31.01 -10.86
CA LEU A 346 7.22 -30.35 -12.06
C LEU A 346 8.60 -30.84 -12.49
N LEU A 347 9.49 -31.17 -11.54
CA LEU A 347 10.91 -31.40 -11.84
C LEU A 347 11.34 -32.87 -11.79
N THR A 348 10.66 -33.74 -11.05
CA THR A 348 11.11 -35.14 -10.84
C THR A 348 10.17 -36.22 -11.37
N SER A 349 8.95 -35.89 -11.82
CA SER A 349 8.00 -36.89 -12.32
C SER A 349 8.40 -37.49 -13.69
N ASN A 350 7.92 -38.70 -14.01
CA ASN A 350 8.26 -39.42 -15.25
C ASN A 350 7.99 -38.59 -16.52
N ALA A 351 8.82 -38.76 -17.55
CA ALA A 351 8.73 -38.00 -18.81
C ALA A 351 7.34 -38.07 -19.48
N ASP A 352 6.64 -39.22 -19.43
CA ASP A 352 5.29 -39.37 -19.97
C ASP A 352 4.22 -38.64 -19.14
N LEU A 353 4.39 -38.61 -17.81
CA LEU A 353 3.52 -37.90 -16.88
C LEU A 353 3.71 -36.37 -17.04
N ARG A 354 4.97 -35.93 -17.25
CA ARG A 354 5.31 -34.54 -17.60
C ARG A 354 4.74 -34.12 -18.95
N LYS A 355 4.76 -34.99 -19.97
CA LYS A 355 4.21 -34.72 -21.31
C LYS A 355 2.67 -34.60 -21.30
N GLN A 356 1.98 -35.48 -20.57
CA GLN A 356 0.50 -35.42 -20.43
C GLN A 356 0.04 -34.20 -19.62
N MET A 357 0.76 -33.84 -18.56
CA MET A 357 0.53 -32.59 -17.84
C MET A 357 0.72 -31.39 -18.78
N TRP A 358 1.83 -31.34 -19.51
CA TRP A 358 2.17 -30.19 -20.36
C TRP A 358 1.22 -29.95 -21.53
N ILE A 359 0.59 -30.97 -22.13
CA ILE A 359 -0.36 -30.76 -23.24
C ILE A 359 -1.66 -30.08 -22.78
N GLY A 360 -2.10 -30.33 -21.54
CA GLY A 360 -3.20 -29.58 -20.91
C GLY A 360 -2.75 -28.18 -20.46
N TYR A 361 -1.50 -28.07 -19.96
CA TYR A 361 -0.92 -26.79 -19.56
C TYR A 361 -0.60 -25.89 -20.75
N LEU A 362 0.02 -26.31 -21.85
CA LEU A 362 0.57 -25.42 -22.91
C LEU A 362 -0.46 -24.48 -23.56
N SER A 363 -1.72 -24.92 -23.68
CA SER A 363 -2.83 -24.07 -24.15
C SER A 363 -3.27 -22.99 -23.14
N THR A 364 -3.08 -23.24 -21.84
CA THR A 364 -3.33 -22.29 -20.73
C THR A 364 -2.07 -21.57 -20.26
N PHE A 365 -0.90 -22.19 -20.44
CA PHE A 365 0.45 -21.69 -20.24
C PHE A 365 0.58 -20.51 -21.22
N MET A 366 0.57 -20.72 -22.54
CA MET A 366 0.85 -19.64 -23.51
C MET A 366 -0.25 -18.58 -23.66
N GLN A 367 -1.51 -18.86 -23.29
CA GLN A 367 -2.57 -17.85 -23.28
C GLN A 367 -2.63 -17.03 -21.98
N VAL A 368 -1.86 -17.41 -20.94
CA VAL A 368 -1.93 -16.86 -19.58
C VAL A 368 -0.53 -16.82 -18.92
N PHE A 369 0.53 -16.39 -19.64
CA PHE A 369 1.80 -15.96 -18.98
C PHE A 369 1.83 -14.50 -18.55
N GLY A 370 0.68 -13.83 -18.60
CA GLY A 370 0.28 -12.99 -17.49
C GLY A 370 -0.64 -13.81 -16.60
N GLY A 371 -0.21 -14.17 -15.39
CA GLY A 371 -1.07 -14.81 -14.40
C GLY A 371 -0.77 -16.28 -14.10
N LEU A 372 -0.25 -16.49 -12.90
CA LEU A 372 -0.35 -17.75 -12.18
C LEU A 372 -1.82 -18.17 -12.03
N ALA A 373 -2.37 -18.92 -12.98
CA ALA A 373 -3.32 -20.02 -12.77
C ALA A 373 -3.68 -20.77 -14.08
N PRO A 374 -3.70 -22.12 -14.06
CA PRO A 374 -4.95 -22.76 -13.66
C PRO A 374 -5.06 -23.05 -12.15
N LEU A 375 -4.04 -22.68 -11.37
CA LEU A 375 -3.87 -22.99 -9.94
C LEU A 375 -3.64 -21.77 -8.99
N GLY A 376 -3.82 -20.53 -9.46
CA GLY A 376 -3.59 -19.33 -8.65
C GLY A 376 -2.10 -19.04 -8.40
N TRP A 377 -1.82 -17.87 -7.82
CA TRP A 377 -0.49 -17.48 -7.32
C TRP A 377 0.17 -18.59 -6.47
N PRO A 378 1.51 -18.63 -6.32
CA PRO A 378 2.11 -19.46 -5.31
C PRO A 378 1.49 -19.07 -3.97
N ILE A 379 0.92 -20.05 -3.26
CA ILE A 379 0.19 -19.82 -2.01
C ILE A 379 1.03 -18.98 -1.04
N ALA A 380 2.35 -19.21 -1.03
CA ALA A 380 3.28 -18.46 -0.21
C ALA A 380 3.22 -16.95 -0.47
N LEU A 381 3.13 -16.51 -1.74
CA LEU A 381 3.03 -15.11 -2.12
C LEU A 381 1.62 -14.55 -1.89
N THR A 382 0.57 -15.33 -2.17
CA THR A 382 -0.84 -14.98 -1.88
C THR A 382 -1.01 -14.63 -0.41
N LEU A 383 -0.56 -15.52 0.48
CA LEU A 383 -0.76 -15.39 1.91
C LEU A 383 -0.04 -14.18 2.51
N VAL A 384 1.08 -13.73 1.92
CA VAL A 384 1.82 -12.54 2.38
C VAL A 384 1.37 -11.24 1.72
N GLY A 385 0.35 -11.27 0.85
CA GLY A 385 -0.27 -10.06 0.28
C GLY A 385 0.10 -9.76 -1.18
N ALA A 386 0.68 -10.70 -1.94
CA ALA A 386 0.96 -10.48 -3.35
C ALA A 386 -0.30 -10.48 -4.25
N SER A 387 -1.39 -11.11 -3.79
CA SER A 387 -2.63 -11.34 -4.56
C SER A 387 -3.75 -10.36 -4.23
N LEU A 388 -3.43 -9.24 -3.61
CA LEU A 388 -4.41 -8.36 -2.96
C LEU A 388 -5.31 -7.60 -3.94
N ALA A 389 -6.27 -8.28 -4.60
CA ALA A 389 -7.32 -7.69 -5.44
C ALA A 389 -8.01 -6.49 -4.77
N ASN A 390 -8.05 -6.47 -3.42
CA ASN A 390 -8.74 -5.48 -2.59
C ASN A 390 -7.87 -4.34 -2.05
N ILE A 391 -6.63 -4.25 -2.47
CA ILE A 391 -5.73 -3.16 -2.05
C ILE A 391 -5.14 -2.47 -3.26
N GLY A 392 -5.32 -3.03 -4.46
CA GLY A 392 -5.30 -2.21 -5.65
C GLY A 392 -3.96 -1.54 -5.91
N LEU A 393 -2.83 -2.04 -5.42
CA LEU A 393 -1.53 -1.50 -5.82
C LEU A 393 -0.72 -2.63 -6.39
N ASN A 394 -0.08 -2.37 -7.54
CA ASN A 394 0.92 -3.23 -8.15
C ASN A 394 0.48 -4.66 -8.55
N ILE A 395 -0.79 -5.03 -8.42
CA ILE A 395 -1.30 -6.35 -8.81
C ILE A 395 -1.19 -6.54 -10.32
N ASP A 396 -1.57 -5.52 -11.10
CA ASP A 396 -1.48 -5.60 -12.56
C ASP A 396 -0.02 -5.81 -12.99
N GLN A 397 0.94 -5.11 -12.38
CA GLN A 397 2.35 -5.34 -12.64
C GLN A 397 2.84 -6.71 -12.12
N ALA A 398 2.33 -7.16 -10.98
CA ALA A 398 2.64 -8.47 -10.39
C ALA A 398 2.09 -9.64 -11.25
N VAL A 399 0.93 -9.45 -11.87
CA VAL A 399 0.19 -10.46 -12.65
C VAL A 399 0.51 -10.39 -14.14
N ASN A 400 0.41 -9.20 -14.73
CA ASN A 400 0.55 -8.88 -16.15
C ASN A 400 1.90 -8.23 -16.51
N GLY A 401 2.83 -8.12 -15.54
CA GLY A 401 4.20 -7.70 -15.79
C GLY A 401 4.80 -8.52 -16.93
N LYS A 402 5.24 -7.82 -17.98
CA LYS A 402 5.74 -8.45 -19.22
C LYS A 402 7.07 -9.17 -18.99
N THR A 403 7.73 -8.88 -17.87
CA THR A 403 9.03 -9.45 -17.51
C THR A 403 9.06 -9.96 -16.06
N PRO A 404 9.92 -10.95 -15.75
CA PRO A 404 10.22 -11.38 -14.39
C PRO A 404 10.43 -10.24 -13.38
N ALA A 405 11.25 -9.26 -13.74
CA ALA A 405 11.59 -8.15 -12.87
C ALA A 405 10.39 -7.23 -12.59
N GLN A 406 9.57 -6.95 -13.61
CA GLN A 406 8.32 -6.21 -13.41
C GLN A 406 7.38 -6.95 -12.45
N ARG A 407 7.24 -8.27 -12.61
CA ARG A 407 6.40 -9.07 -11.71
C ARG A 407 6.92 -9.04 -10.27
N ARG A 408 8.23 -9.20 -10.06
CA ARG A 408 8.86 -9.10 -8.73
C ARG A 408 8.69 -7.73 -8.09
N ALA A 409 8.89 -6.65 -8.86
CA ALA A 409 8.65 -5.29 -8.40
C ALA A 409 7.17 -5.10 -8.01
N GLY A 410 6.26 -5.68 -8.78
CA GLY A 410 4.84 -5.68 -8.48
C GLY A 410 4.50 -6.37 -7.15
N VAL A 411 5.04 -7.57 -6.93
CA VAL A 411 4.90 -8.32 -5.67
C VAL A 411 5.44 -7.52 -4.48
N LEU A 412 6.65 -6.98 -4.62
CA LEU A 412 7.28 -6.18 -3.57
C LEU A 412 6.44 -4.94 -3.26
N GLY A 413 5.96 -4.23 -4.27
CA GLY A 413 5.11 -3.06 -4.12
C GLY A 413 3.80 -3.37 -3.38
N ALA A 414 3.16 -4.51 -3.67
CA ALA A 414 1.93 -4.94 -2.98
C ALA A 414 2.17 -5.24 -1.49
N ILE A 415 3.28 -5.92 -1.16
CA ILE A 415 3.67 -6.21 0.22
C ILE A 415 4.05 -4.92 0.97
N LEU A 416 4.84 -4.04 0.35
CA LEU A 416 5.22 -2.76 0.96
C LEU A 416 3.99 -1.88 1.24
N ASN A 417 3.00 -1.88 0.35
CA ASN A 417 1.75 -1.17 0.62
C ASN A 417 0.95 -1.80 1.76
N THR A 418 0.90 -3.13 1.83
CA THR A 418 0.29 -3.83 2.97
C THR A 418 0.93 -3.38 4.28
N LEU A 419 2.27 -3.28 4.32
CA LEU A 419 2.98 -2.76 5.49
C LEU A 419 2.65 -1.28 5.74
N TYR A 420 2.61 -0.43 4.72
CA TYR A 420 2.21 0.97 4.88
C TYR A 420 0.81 1.11 5.52
N LEU A 421 -0.16 0.30 5.08
CA LEU A 421 -1.51 0.28 5.64
C LEU A 421 -1.58 -0.34 7.03
N LEU A 422 -0.70 -1.29 7.33
CA LEU A 422 -0.59 -1.87 8.67
C LEU A 422 -0.17 -0.82 9.70
N PHE A 423 0.80 0.03 9.38
CA PHE A 423 1.20 1.13 10.26
C PHE A 423 0.16 2.25 10.32
N ASN A 424 -0.73 2.30 9.34
CA ASN A 424 -1.86 3.23 9.26
C ASN A 424 -3.20 2.58 9.61
N LEU A 425 -3.19 1.43 10.27
CA LEU A 425 -4.40 0.70 10.65
C LEU A 425 -5.38 1.58 11.45
N PRO A 426 -4.96 2.41 12.42
CA PRO A 426 -5.87 3.27 13.17
C PRO A 426 -6.63 4.26 12.27
N LEU A 427 -5.94 4.89 11.32
CA LEU A 427 -6.56 5.78 10.35
C LEU A 427 -7.50 5.01 9.42
N LEU A 428 -7.05 3.87 8.88
CA LEU A 428 -7.84 3.02 7.99
C LEU A 428 -9.15 2.56 8.66
N MET A 429 -9.10 2.20 9.94
CA MET A 429 -10.27 1.87 10.76
C MET A 429 -11.09 3.09 11.20
N SER A 430 -10.59 4.32 11.06
CA SER A 430 -11.40 5.53 11.31
C SER A 430 -12.15 5.99 10.06
N ILE A 431 -11.73 5.51 8.90
CA ILE A 431 -12.36 5.75 7.61
C ILE A 431 -13.45 4.68 7.41
N ARG A 432 -14.66 5.11 7.05
CA ARG A 432 -15.81 4.25 6.79
C ARG A 432 -16.45 4.66 5.47
N ALA A 433 -16.63 3.70 4.56
CA ALA A 433 -17.38 3.90 3.33
C ALA A 433 -18.89 3.91 3.56
N THR A 434 -19.36 3.26 4.63
CA THR A 434 -20.77 3.17 5.01
C THR A 434 -20.98 3.69 6.44
N PRO A 435 -21.99 4.56 6.69
CA PRO A 435 -22.40 4.89 8.05
C PRO A 435 -22.88 3.62 8.77
N GLU A 436 -22.55 3.42 10.05
CA GLU A 436 -23.18 2.35 10.82
C GLU A 436 -24.70 2.55 10.83
N PRO A 437 -25.51 1.51 10.55
CA PRO A 437 -26.94 1.59 10.79
C PRO A 437 -27.14 1.80 12.28
N THR A 438 -27.60 2.99 12.66
CA THR A 438 -28.04 3.25 14.01
C THR A 438 -29.16 2.25 14.31
N PRO A 439 -29.07 1.42 15.37
CA PRO A 439 -30.18 0.56 15.72
C PRO A 439 -31.40 1.46 15.95
N LEU A 440 -32.42 1.32 15.10
CA LEU A 440 -33.74 1.90 15.31
C LEU A 440 -34.34 1.23 16.54
N ALA A 441 -33.97 1.72 17.73
CA ALA A 441 -34.78 1.51 18.90
C ALA A 441 -36.12 2.18 18.59
N ARG A 442 -37.17 1.36 18.39
CA ARG A 442 -38.56 1.83 18.48
C ARG A 442 -38.73 2.41 19.88
N ALA A 443 -38.60 3.73 19.99
CA ALA A 443 -39.00 4.45 21.17
C ALA A 443 -40.51 4.67 21.08
N ASP A 444 -41.28 3.90 21.84
CA ASP A 444 -42.63 4.27 22.20
C ASP A 444 -42.60 5.66 22.84
N VAL A 445 -43.53 6.50 22.38
CA VAL A 445 -43.68 7.90 22.76
C VAL A 445 -44.07 7.99 24.24
N VAL A 446 -43.14 8.42 25.09
CA VAL A 446 -43.47 9.10 26.35
C VAL A 446 -42.58 10.33 26.48
N SER A 447 -43.21 11.50 26.39
CA SER A 447 -42.59 12.81 26.62
C SER A 447 -42.02 12.93 28.03
N LEU A 448 -40.74 13.26 28.14
CA LEU A 448 -40.15 13.91 29.32
C LEU A 448 -39.16 15.00 28.88
N SER A 449 -39.22 16.09 29.61
CA SER A 449 -38.64 17.40 29.34
C SER A 449 -37.12 17.46 29.45
N GLY A 450 -36.50 18.16 28.50
CA GLY A 450 -35.25 18.92 28.60
C GLY A 450 -34.09 18.38 29.43
N GLU A 451 -33.12 17.76 28.76
CA GLU A 451 -31.71 17.79 29.17
C GLU A 451 -30.80 17.69 27.93
N VAL A 452 -29.86 18.63 27.82
CA VAL A 452 -28.83 18.70 26.77
C VAL A 452 -27.75 17.66 27.12
N VAL A 453 -27.73 16.54 26.42
CA VAL A 453 -26.66 15.53 26.55
C VAL A 453 -25.52 15.88 25.60
N GLN A 454 -24.41 16.34 26.18
CA GLN A 454 -23.09 16.38 25.54
C GLN A 454 -22.61 14.93 25.33
N SER A 455 -22.43 14.51 24.08
CA SER A 455 -21.76 13.25 23.76
C SER A 455 -20.37 13.55 23.20
N GLY A 456 -19.35 13.47 24.06
CA GLY A 456 -17.95 13.39 23.70
C GLY A 456 -17.28 12.42 24.66
N ALA A 457 -16.76 11.30 24.17
CA ALA A 457 -15.91 10.43 24.98
C ALA A 457 -14.67 11.23 25.43
N PRO A 458 -14.20 11.09 26.68
CA PRO A 458 -13.02 11.79 27.15
C PRO A 458 -11.77 11.19 26.46
N VAL A 459 -11.23 11.91 25.48
CA VAL A 459 -9.89 11.67 24.94
C VAL A 459 -8.88 11.85 26.08
N ASP A 460 -7.96 10.91 26.28
CA ASP A 460 -6.91 11.04 27.29
C ASP A 460 -6.08 12.29 26.98
N PRO A 461 -5.98 13.24 27.92
CA PRO A 461 -5.28 14.49 27.74
C PRO A 461 -3.85 14.45 27.18
N LEU A 462 -3.13 13.34 27.35
CA LEU A 462 -1.68 13.24 27.13
C LEU A 462 -1.27 12.28 26.00
N GLU A 463 -2.22 11.61 25.35
CA GLU A 463 -1.93 10.57 24.35
C GLU A 463 -1.13 11.15 23.16
N ASN A 464 0.03 10.54 22.84
CA ASN A 464 0.94 10.89 21.73
C ASN A 464 1.75 12.21 21.86
N ILE A 465 1.97 12.75 23.07
CA ILE A 465 2.81 13.95 23.31
C ILE A 465 4.07 13.61 24.14
N GLU A 466 4.31 12.32 24.38
CA GLU A 466 5.49 11.81 25.08
C GLU A 466 6.75 11.96 24.22
N GLY A 467 7.88 12.34 24.82
CA GLY A 467 9.15 12.38 24.10
C GLY A 467 9.94 11.08 24.18
N ASN A 468 10.78 10.80 23.18
CA ASN A 468 11.69 9.63 23.20
C ASN A 468 12.97 9.89 24.01
N LEU A 469 12.86 10.43 25.24
CA LEU A 469 14.02 10.83 26.04
C LEU A 469 14.09 10.07 27.38
N LEU A 470 15.19 9.34 27.62
CA LEU A 470 15.45 8.66 28.89
C LEU A 470 15.91 9.67 29.95
N LEU A 471 14.98 10.14 30.79
CA LEU A 471 15.28 11.07 31.90
C LEU A 471 15.93 10.39 33.12
N ASP A 472 15.94 9.06 33.21
CA ASP A 472 16.41 8.30 34.38
C ASP A 472 17.92 8.44 34.65
N SER A 473 18.70 8.84 33.65
CA SER A 473 20.13 9.11 33.78
C SER A 473 20.46 10.57 34.14
N LEU A 474 19.45 11.44 34.28
CA LEU A 474 19.62 12.87 34.58
C LEU A 474 19.05 13.22 35.95
N THR A 475 19.65 14.21 36.62
CA THR A 475 19.11 14.76 37.88
C THR A 475 18.32 16.04 37.57
N PRO A 476 17.05 16.15 37.99
CA PRO A 476 16.28 17.38 37.81
C PRO A 476 16.86 18.51 38.68
N SER A 477 16.60 19.75 38.30
CA SER A 477 17.10 20.91 39.07
C SER A 477 16.51 20.93 40.48
N ALA A 478 17.40 21.06 41.48
CA ALA A 478 17.08 21.21 42.89
C ALA A 478 17.02 22.68 43.35
N GLU A 479 17.26 23.63 42.45
CA GLU A 479 17.23 25.06 42.78
C GLU A 479 15.82 25.52 43.16
N GLU A 480 15.69 26.29 44.25
CA GLU A 480 14.43 26.92 44.63
C GLU A 480 14.03 27.99 43.59
N GLY A 481 12.82 27.87 43.05
CA GLY A 481 12.30 28.77 42.02
C GLY A 481 11.60 28.02 40.88
N ARG A 482 11.40 28.70 39.75
CA ARG A 482 10.62 28.18 38.62
C ARG A 482 11.19 26.93 37.95
N PHE A 483 12.48 26.64 38.12
CA PHE A 483 13.14 25.48 37.51
C PHE A 483 13.17 24.24 38.41
N ARG A 484 12.66 24.33 39.65
CA ARG A 484 12.60 23.18 40.57
C ARG A 484 11.86 22.01 39.92
N GLY A 485 12.49 20.84 39.86
CA GLY A 485 11.91 19.63 39.27
C GLY A 485 11.93 19.58 37.72
N ILE A 486 12.57 20.54 37.05
CA ILE A 486 12.77 20.54 35.59
C ILE A 486 14.10 19.85 35.24
N TYR A 487 14.07 19.00 34.23
CA TYR A 487 15.25 18.43 33.60
C TYR A 487 15.69 19.34 32.45
N SER A 488 16.87 19.93 32.56
CA SER A 488 17.46 20.75 31.51
C SER A 488 18.41 19.89 30.66
N VAL A 489 18.14 19.79 29.37
CA VAL A 489 18.92 19.03 28.39
C VAL A 489 19.61 20.03 27.45
N GLY A 490 20.72 19.63 26.81
CA GLY A 490 21.52 20.51 25.93
C GLY A 490 20.68 21.26 24.89
N LYS A 491 21.12 22.48 24.52
CA LYS A 491 20.39 23.47 23.68
C LYS A 491 19.18 24.16 24.36
N GLY A 492 19.07 24.11 25.69
CA GLY A 492 18.06 24.89 26.44
C GLY A 492 16.68 24.23 26.49
N GLU A 493 16.61 22.93 26.23
CA GLU A 493 15.37 22.17 26.29
C GLU A 493 15.02 21.82 27.74
N THR A 494 13.74 21.92 28.06
CA THR A 494 13.22 21.69 29.40
C THR A 494 12.19 20.57 29.40
N TRP A 495 12.33 19.65 30.35
CA TRP A 495 11.57 18.40 30.40
C TRP A 495 11.07 18.12 31.82
N ILE A 496 9.96 17.39 31.94
CA ILE A 496 9.41 16.89 33.21
C ILE A 496 9.05 15.41 33.09
N LYS A 497 8.82 14.78 34.24
CA LYS A 497 8.32 13.40 34.32
C LYS A 497 6.92 13.39 34.92
N ILE A 498 5.94 12.80 34.23
CA ILE A 498 4.60 12.54 34.78
C ILE A 498 4.33 11.05 34.59
N ALA A 499 3.96 10.35 35.67
CA ALA A 499 3.70 8.90 35.64
C ALA A 499 4.83 8.07 34.97
N GLN A 500 6.08 8.43 35.21
CA GLN A 500 7.30 7.84 34.61
C GLN A 500 7.53 8.10 33.12
N LEU A 501 6.69 8.89 32.45
CA LEU A 501 6.86 9.27 31.05
C LEU A 501 7.46 10.68 30.93
N PRO A 502 8.40 10.90 29.99
CA PRO A 502 9.04 12.19 29.76
C PRO A 502 8.17 13.10 28.88
N TYR A 503 7.96 14.33 29.32
CA TYR A 503 7.22 15.34 28.57
C TYR A 503 8.06 16.60 28.40
N ARG A 504 8.14 17.12 27.17
CA ARG A 504 8.78 18.41 26.90
C ARG A 504 7.88 19.51 27.46
N VAL A 505 8.48 20.47 28.14
CA VAL A 505 7.74 21.61 28.70
C VAL A 505 8.35 22.94 28.31
N MET A 506 7.51 23.98 28.27
CA MET A 506 7.95 25.37 28.13
C MET A 506 7.28 26.25 29.19
N PHE A 507 8.02 27.24 29.70
CA PHE A 507 7.48 28.17 30.70
C PHE A 507 6.74 29.31 30.00
N ASN A 508 5.50 29.55 30.42
CA ASN A 508 4.72 30.68 29.96
C ASN A 508 4.85 31.85 30.96
N GLU A 509 5.53 32.92 30.56
CA GLU A 509 5.75 34.11 31.39
C GLU A 509 4.45 34.85 31.74
N GLN A 510 3.41 34.80 30.89
CA GLN A 510 2.13 35.48 31.15
C GLN A 510 1.31 34.76 32.22
N GLN A 511 1.38 33.43 32.26
CA GLN A 511 0.61 32.60 33.20
C GLN A 511 1.43 32.10 34.39
N GLN A 512 2.74 32.39 34.40
CA GLN A 512 3.69 31.97 35.44
C GLN A 512 3.62 30.46 35.73
N CYS A 513 3.42 29.64 34.69
CA CYS A 513 3.35 28.18 34.80
C CYS A 513 3.98 27.48 33.59
N TRP A 514 4.30 26.20 33.77
CA TRP A 514 4.86 25.35 32.72
C TRP A 514 3.75 24.70 31.90
N PHE A 515 4.00 24.51 30.61
CA PHE A 515 3.11 23.83 29.68
C PHE A 515 3.80 22.63 29.07
N ILE A 516 3.14 21.48 29.02
CA ILE A 516 3.56 20.36 28.16
C ILE A 516 3.38 20.80 26.71
N VAL A 517 4.40 20.57 25.89
CA VAL A 517 4.43 20.91 24.46
C VAL A 517 4.85 19.70 23.64
N ASN A 518 4.47 19.67 22.36
CA ASN A 518 4.91 18.62 21.46
C ASN A 518 6.46 18.67 21.31
N PRO A 519 7.19 17.55 21.51
CA PRO A 519 8.64 17.50 21.33
C PRO A 519 9.11 17.98 19.95
N ASP A 520 8.37 17.64 18.90
CA ASP A 520 8.69 17.94 17.49
C ASP A 520 8.14 19.31 17.05
N ASN A 521 7.18 19.86 17.79
CA ASN A 521 6.63 21.21 17.56
C ASN A 521 6.35 21.94 18.90
N PRO A 522 7.41 22.39 19.61
CA PRO A 522 7.28 22.90 20.98
C PRO A 522 6.53 24.24 21.09
N PHE A 523 6.20 24.87 19.96
CA PHE A 523 5.49 26.15 19.89
C PHE A 523 4.03 26.01 19.40
N ALA A 524 3.54 24.79 19.16
CA ALA A 524 2.16 24.54 18.78
C ALA A 524 1.17 24.96 19.89
N PHE A 525 0.19 25.79 19.55
CA PHE A 525 -0.80 26.31 20.51
C PHE A 525 -1.84 25.24 20.92
N ILE A 526 -2.21 24.37 19.99
CA ILE A 526 -3.19 23.29 20.21
C ILE A 526 -2.49 22.10 20.88
N GLY A 527 -2.99 21.67 22.03
CA GLY A 527 -2.44 20.54 22.81
C GLY A 527 -1.52 20.95 23.96
N SER A 528 -1.18 22.25 24.09
CA SER A 528 -0.36 22.72 25.21
C SER A 528 -1.14 22.63 26.53
N ARG A 529 -0.59 21.90 27.52
CA ARG A 529 -1.31 21.61 28.78
C ARG A 529 -0.59 22.19 29.98
N PRO A 530 -1.24 23.04 30.80
CA PRO A 530 -0.60 23.61 31.97
C PRO A 530 -0.32 22.52 33.01
N VAL A 531 0.87 22.56 33.57
CA VAL A 531 1.37 21.62 34.58
C VAL A 531 1.96 22.38 35.76
N ARG A 532 1.83 21.79 36.94
CA ARG A 532 2.41 22.33 38.18
C ARG A 532 3.10 21.24 38.98
N LEU A 533 4.17 21.63 39.66
CA LEU A 533 4.82 20.80 40.67
C LEU A 533 4.01 20.87 41.97
N SER A 534 3.63 19.72 42.51
CA SER A 534 2.91 19.60 43.79
C SER A 534 3.84 19.80 44.99
N ALA A 535 3.26 19.98 46.18
CA ALA A 535 4.02 20.12 47.43
C ALA A 535 4.88 18.87 47.75
N ASP A 536 4.49 17.72 47.23
CA ASP A 536 5.18 16.43 47.41
C ASP A 536 6.31 16.22 46.38
N GLY A 537 6.53 17.16 45.46
CA GLY A 537 7.61 17.09 44.45
C GLY A 537 7.25 16.38 43.15
N GLU A 538 5.97 16.05 42.93
CA GLU A 538 5.49 15.38 41.72
C GLU A 538 4.77 16.35 40.75
N TRP A 539 5.00 16.22 39.45
CA TRP A 539 4.33 17.03 38.42
C TRP A 539 2.91 16.54 38.13
N THR A 540 1.96 17.46 38.08
CA THR A 540 0.54 17.15 37.83
C THR A 540 -0.07 18.10 36.81
N LEU A 541 -1.00 17.56 36.00
CA LEU A 541 -1.81 18.34 35.07
C LEU A 541 -2.75 19.29 35.83
N MET A 542 -2.80 20.54 35.40
CA MET A 542 -3.78 21.50 35.88
C MET A 542 -5.09 21.32 35.12
N LYS A 543 -6.22 21.34 35.84
CA LYS A 543 -7.55 21.41 35.21
C LYS A 543 -7.66 22.72 34.40
N PRO A 544 -8.24 22.72 33.19
CA PRO A 544 -8.47 23.95 32.44
C PRO A 544 -9.28 24.93 33.30
N LEU A 545 -8.81 26.18 33.40
CA LEU A 545 -9.58 27.24 34.03
C LEU A 545 -10.79 27.54 33.14
N GLY A 546 -11.96 26.98 33.50
CA GLY A 546 -13.22 27.45 32.95
C GLY A 546 -13.47 28.89 33.40
N LEU A 547 -13.74 29.79 32.46
CA LEU A 547 -14.17 31.15 32.76
C LEU A 547 -15.54 31.11 33.46
N GLN A 548 -15.53 31.14 34.80
CA GLN A 548 -16.70 31.47 35.61
C GLN A 548 -16.62 32.95 36.01
N GLY A 549 -17.47 33.80 35.40
CA GLY A 549 -17.65 35.17 35.85
C GLY A 549 -18.46 36.04 34.90
N GLY A 550 -19.71 36.33 35.27
CA GLY A 550 -20.52 37.38 34.63
C GLY A 550 -22.04 37.17 34.75
N SER A 551 -22.61 37.32 35.96
CA SER A 551 -24.05 37.60 36.11
C SER A 551 -24.32 39.11 35.91
N PRO A 552 -25.53 39.50 35.47
CA PRO A 552 -25.81 40.80 34.86
C PRO A 552 -25.99 41.89 35.91
N MET A 553 -25.49 43.10 35.62
CA MET A 553 -25.93 44.32 36.30
C MET A 553 -26.34 45.36 35.26
N ASP A 554 -27.58 45.83 35.45
CA ASP A 554 -28.27 46.86 34.70
C ASP A 554 -27.46 48.15 34.58
N GLY A 555 -27.36 48.64 33.34
CA GLY A 555 -26.93 49.98 33.00
C GLY A 555 -27.68 50.43 31.75
N GLN A 556 -28.61 51.36 31.94
CA GLN A 556 -29.60 51.86 30.98
C GLN A 556 -29.08 52.11 29.55
N VAL A 557 -29.84 51.59 28.58
CA VAL A 557 -29.79 51.99 27.17
C VAL A 557 -30.85 53.08 26.93
N PRO A 558 -30.58 54.13 26.13
CA PRO A 558 -31.62 54.71 25.30
C PRO A 558 -31.65 53.98 23.96
N SER A 559 -32.74 53.26 23.77
CA SER A 559 -33.11 52.52 22.56
C SER A 559 -33.09 53.38 21.30
N THR A 560 -32.47 52.88 20.23
CA THR A 560 -33.07 52.83 18.88
C THR A 560 -32.42 51.71 18.06
N SER A 561 -33.15 50.60 17.97
CA SER A 561 -33.29 49.71 16.81
C SER A 561 -32.16 49.67 15.76
N ALA A 562 -31.31 48.65 15.84
CA ALA A 562 -30.72 47.99 14.67
C ALA A 562 -30.51 46.50 15.00
N SER A 563 -30.87 45.66 14.03
CA SER A 563 -30.82 44.19 14.01
C SER A 563 -29.58 43.57 14.66
N ALA A 564 -29.80 42.51 15.45
CA ALA A 564 -28.74 41.63 15.94
C ALA A 564 -27.89 41.06 14.77
N PRO A 565 -26.55 41.14 14.81
CA PRO A 565 -25.73 40.42 13.85
C PRO A 565 -25.75 38.93 14.20
N THR A 566 -26.14 38.10 13.24
CA THR A 566 -25.85 36.66 13.19
C THR A 566 -24.35 36.43 13.43
N GLY A 567 -23.99 35.64 14.45
CA GLY A 567 -22.59 35.35 14.78
C GLY A 567 -21.84 34.64 13.65
N LYS A 568 -20.56 34.98 13.46
CA LYS A 568 -19.67 34.37 12.46
C LYS A 568 -19.59 32.83 12.67
N PRO A 569 -19.51 32.01 11.61
CA PRO A 569 -19.51 30.55 11.72
C PRO A 569 -18.18 29.92 12.18
N TYR A 570 -17.21 30.74 12.57
CA TYR A 570 -15.85 30.33 12.96
C TYR A 570 -15.31 31.21 14.08
N ALA A 571 -14.34 30.68 14.83
CA ALA A 571 -13.63 31.42 15.86
C ALA A 571 -12.50 32.26 15.24
N THR A 572 -12.23 33.43 15.83
CA THR A 572 -11.05 34.24 15.52
C THR A 572 -9.98 34.01 16.59
N VAL A 573 -8.78 33.62 16.19
CA VAL A 573 -7.66 33.25 17.08
C VAL A 573 -6.37 33.98 16.68
N ARG A 574 -5.42 34.05 17.62
CA ARG A 574 -4.03 34.47 17.36
C ARG A 574 -3.12 33.26 17.41
N SER A 575 -1.99 33.30 16.71
CA SER A 575 -1.08 32.16 16.65
C SER A 575 0.37 32.58 16.47
N THR A 576 1.20 32.35 17.49
CA THR A 576 2.65 32.55 17.43
C THR A 576 3.33 31.71 16.35
N PHE A 577 2.78 30.54 16.02
CA PHE A 577 3.24 29.72 14.90
C PHE A 577 3.13 30.49 13.57
N TRP A 578 1.91 30.89 13.17
CA TRP A 578 1.69 31.68 11.97
C TRP A 578 2.33 33.08 12.00
N ASP A 579 2.52 33.66 13.18
CA ASP A 579 3.31 34.89 13.34
C ASP A 579 4.76 34.70 12.87
N ARG A 580 5.32 33.49 12.99
CA ARG A 580 6.65 33.14 12.48
C ARG A 580 6.63 32.70 11.01
N TYR A 581 5.80 31.72 10.66
CA TYR A 581 5.89 31.04 9.36
C TYR A 581 5.24 31.81 8.20
N LEU A 582 4.43 32.84 8.46
CA LEU A 582 3.92 33.72 7.40
C LEU A 582 4.85 34.90 7.09
N GLN A 583 5.90 35.11 7.90
CA GLN A 583 6.93 36.09 7.59
C GLN A 583 7.80 35.61 6.42
N THR A 584 8.30 36.54 5.63
CA THR A 584 9.31 36.24 4.61
C THR A 584 10.65 35.98 5.29
N ASP A 585 11.06 34.71 5.36
CA ASP A 585 12.30 34.27 5.99
C ASP A 585 13.01 33.23 5.12
N MET A 586 13.79 33.72 4.15
CA MET A 586 14.44 32.88 3.14
C MET A 586 15.45 31.89 3.74
N PHE A 587 16.07 32.21 4.88
CA PHE A 587 17.06 31.33 5.50
C PHE A 587 16.40 30.12 6.14
N ASN A 588 15.36 30.34 6.95
CA ASN A 588 14.63 29.25 7.58
C ASN A 588 13.80 28.47 6.55
N GLU A 589 13.28 29.12 5.49
CA GLU A 589 12.62 28.43 4.38
C GLU A 589 13.56 27.41 3.73
N GLN A 590 14.80 27.79 3.43
CA GLN A 590 15.80 26.90 2.85
C GLN A 590 16.24 25.78 3.80
N ASP A 591 16.49 26.08 5.07
CA ASP A 591 16.89 25.08 6.09
C ASP A 591 15.81 23.99 6.29
N TYR A 592 14.53 24.40 6.32
CA TYR A 592 13.40 23.48 6.37
C TYR A 592 13.28 22.66 5.10
N ALA A 593 13.52 23.28 3.94
CA ALA A 593 13.48 22.58 2.66
C ALA A 593 14.56 21.48 2.56
N GLU A 594 15.79 21.77 2.99
CA GLU A 594 16.89 20.79 2.99
C GLU A 594 16.62 19.62 3.95
N THR A 595 16.08 19.94 5.14
CA THR A 595 15.67 18.93 6.13
C THR A 595 14.56 18.04 5.58
N ALA A 596 13.55 18.66 4.96
CA ALA A 596 12.42 17.99 4.35
C ALA A 596 12.85 17.10 3.17
N LEU A 597 13.69 17.61 2.27
CA LEU A 597 14.23 16.86 1.14
C LEU A 597 14.99 15.61 1.61
N THR A 598 15.83 15.75 2.63
CA THR A 598 16.57 14.64 3.24
C THR A 598 15.61 13.58 3.76
N ARG A 599 14.57 13.99 4.50
CA ARG A 599 13.55 13.09 5.02
C ARG A 599 12.77 12.39 3.90
N GLN A 600 12.36 13.10 2.85
CA GLN A 600 11.65 12.48 1.72
C GLN A 600 12.51 11.40 1.06
N LYS A 601 13.80 11.65 0.84
CA LYS A 601 14.77 10.67 0.33
C LYS A 601 14.86 9.43 1.22
N GLU A 602 14.88 9.60 2.55
CA GLU A 602 14.94 8.50 3.51
C GLU A 602 13.64 7.69 3.58
N ALA A 603 12.48 8.32 3.37
CA ALA A 603 11.18 7.68 3.42
C ALA A 603 10.86 6.81 2.18
N MET A 604 11.48 7.12 1.04
CA MET A 604 11.20 6.47 -0.25
C MET A 604 12.11 5.27 -0.54
N ALA A 605 11.60 4.37 -1.37
CA ALA A 605 12.22 3.09 -1.71
C ALA A 605 12.35 2.96 -3.23
N ILE A 606 13.14 3.84 -3.84
CA ILE A 606 13.29 3.92 -5.30
C ILE A 606 14.31 2.90 -5.78
N TRP A 607 14.00 2.25 -6.91
CA TRP A 607 14.87 1.26 -7.55
C TRP A 607 16.18 1.89 -8.04
N GLU A 608 17.28 1.14 -7.90
CA GLU A 608 18.63 1.55 -8.32
C GLU A 608 19.11 0.63 -9.45
N PRO A 609 19.67 1.18 -10.54
CA PRO A 609 20.27 0.39 -11.59
C PRO A 609 21.57 -0.25 -11.12
N THR A 610 21.73 -1.51 -11.46
CA THR A 610 22.91 -2.35 -11.36
C THR A 610 23.77 -2.25 -12.63
N PRO A 611 25.05 -2.68 -12.60
CA PRO A 611 25.91 -2.65 -13.79
C PRO A 611 25.43 -3.50 -14.97
N GLU A 612 24.49 -4.42 -14.74
CA GLU A 612 23.91 -5.27 -15.78
C GLU A 612 22.72 -4.61 -16.49
N ASP A 613 22.20 -3.50 -15.94
CA ASP A 613 21.08 -2.76 -16.51
C ASP A 613 21.53 -1.83 -17.63
N VAL A 614 20.74 -1.78 -18.70
CA VAL A 614 21.03 -0.98 -19.90
C VAL A 614 20.15 0.26 -19.88
N LEU A 615 20.77 1.43 -19.86
CA LEU A 615 20.06 2.68 -20.11
C LEU A 615 19.66 2.73 -21.59
N GLU A 616 18.37 2.81 -21.85
CA GLU A 616 17.81 2.95 -23.19
C GLU A 616 16.94 4.19 -23.27
N SER A 617 16.88 4.81 -24.45
CA SER A 617 15.84 5.77 -24.77
C SER A 617 14.59 4.98 -25.18
N ASP A 618 13.49 5.16 -24.47
CA ASP A 618 12.22 4.53 -24.82
C ASP A 618 11.79 4.93 -26.22
N SER A 619 11.09 4.05 -26.93
CA SER A 619 10.55 4.31 -28.28
C SER A 619 9.39 5.32 -28.28
N SER A 620 9.18 6.04 -27.17
CA SER A 620 8.19 7.12 -27.10
C SER A 620 8.65 8.29 -27.98
N PRO A 621 7.71 9.08 -28.56
CA PRO A 621 8.06 10.25 -29.36
C PRO A 621 8.94 11.29 -28.64
N GLU A 622 9.04 11.17 -27.31
CA GLU A 622 9.70 12.11 -26.40
C GLU A 622 11.07 11.62 -25.91
N GLY A 623 11.46 10.37 -26.21
CA GLY A 623 12.82 9.85 -26.01
C GLY A 623 13.24 9.63 -24.54
N ASP A 624 12.30 9.32 -23.66
CA ASP A 624 12.54 9.19 -22.21
C ASP A 624 13.67 8.20 -21.90
N GLU A 625 14.65 8.62 -21.09
CA GLU A 625 15.66 7.73 -20.53
C GLU A 625 15.01 6.75 -19.55
N VAL A 626 15.13 5.46 -19.84
CA VAL A 626 14.59 4.38 -19.04
C VAL A 626 15.65 3.32 -18.88
N TYR A 627 15.78 2.76 -17.67
CA TYR A 627 16.59 1.58 -17.50
C TYR A 627 15.80 0.35 -17.93
N LYS A 628 16.41 -0.46 -18.78
CA LYS A 628 16.01 -1.84 -18.99
C LYS A 628 16.91 -2.74 -18.19
N ASP A 629 16.32 -3.49 -17.28
CA ASP A 629 17.05 -4.53 -16.58
C ASP A 629 17.42 -5.70 -17.52
N PRO A 630 18.35 -6.60 -17.15
CA PRO A 630 18.72 -7.80 -17.93
C PRO A 630 17.54 -8.67 -18.38
N TRP A 631 16.38 -8.51 -17.74
CA TRP A 631 15.15 -9.22 -18.05
C TRP A 631 14.17 -8.37 -18.87
N HIS A 632 14.63 -7.25 -19.43
CA HIS A 632 13.88 -6.27 -20.22
C HIS A 632 12.79 -5.49 -19.45
N GLY A 633 12.81 -5.52 -18.12
CA GLY A 633 11.91 -4.72 -17.29
C GLY A 633 12.27 -3.24 -17.40
N LYS A 634 11.29 -2.42 -17.76
CA LYS A 634 11.46 -0.98 -17.97
C LYS A 634 11.18 -0.19 -16.68
N HIS A 635 12.17 0.58 -16.23
CA HIS A 635 12.09 1.44 -15.04
C HIS A 635 12.16 2.92 -15.46
N ARG A 636 11.07 3.65 -15.26
CA ARG A 636 10.98 5.11 -15.53
C ARG A 636 11.29 5.99 -14.32
N VAL A 637 11.10 5.43 -13.13
CA VAL A 637 11.41 6.08 -11.86
C VAL A 637 12.54 5.28 -11.20
N PHE A 638 13.70 5.91 -11.06
CA PHE A 638 14.91 5.27 -10.55
C PHE A 638 15.79 6.29 -9.83
N LYS A 639 16.78 5.83 -9.08
CA LYS A 639 17.81 6.69 -8.49
C LYS A 639 19.20 6.17 -8.82
N VAL A 640 20.16 7.08 -9.00
CA VAL A 640 21.57 6.78 -9.25
C VAL A 640 22.39 7.35 -8.10
N GLY A 641 23.12 6.48 -7.40
CA GLY A 641 23.84 6.87 -6.20
C GLY A 641 22.90 7.31 -5.07
N GLN A 642 23.39 8.19 -4.18
CA GLN A 642 22.66 8.59 -2.98
C GLN A 642 21.66 9.73 -3.22
N ASP A 643 21.93 10.62 -4.18
CA ASP A 643 21.25 11.91 -4.28
C ASP A 643 20.60 12.21 -5.65
N GLU A 644 20.80 11.37 -6.67
CA GLU A 644 20.26 11.63 -8.01
C GLU A 644 19.00 10.79 -8.23
N TYR A 645 17.84 11.46 -8.33
CA TYR A 645 16.54 10.83 -8.51
C TYR A 645 15.96 11.23 -9.87
N TYR A 646 15.44 10.24 -10.59
CA TYR A 646 14.95 10.39 -11.95
C TYR A 646 13.50 9.94 -12.04
N GLY A 647 12.67 10.80 -12.61
CA GLY A 647 11.24 10.57 -12.81
C GLY A 647 10.71 11.65 -13.74
N ARG A 648 10.83 11.44 -15.06
CA ARG A 648 10.63 12.51 -16.05
C ARG A 648 9.24 13.12 -16.00
N ASN A 649 8.18 12.33 -15.84
CA ASN A 649 6.82 12.88 -15.77
C ASN A 649 6.61 13.69 -14.48
N ILE A 650 7.25 13.29 -13.37
CA ILE A 650 7.22 14.03 -12.11
C ILE A 650 7.95 15.37 -12.27
N MET A 651 9.16 15.34 -12.83
CA MET A 651 9.93 16.55 -13.16
C MET A 651 9.14 17.49 -14.07
N LEU A 652 8.56 16.97 -15.17
CA LEU A 652 7.72 17.73 -16.10
C LEU A 652 6.51 18.37 -15.41
N TYR A 653 5.84 17.65 -14.50
CA TYR A 653 4.75 18.20 -13.71
C TYR A 653 5.23 19.36 -12.83
N THR A 654 6.36 19.21 -12.13
CA THR A 654 6.87 20.27 -11.24
C THR A 654 7.40 21.49 -11.99
N GLN A 655 7.85 21.34 -13.24
CA GLN A 655 8.26 22.45 -14.11
C GLN A 655 7.08 23.23 -14.68
N ASP A 656 5.96 22.55 -14.92
CA ASP A 656 4.82 23.09 -15.67
C ASP A 656 3.49 22.54 -15.14
N ASP A 657 3.26 22.73 -13.84
CA ASP A 657 2.09 22.20 -13.10
C ASP A 657 0.76 22.66 -13.71
N SER A 658 0.80 23.86 -14.28
CA SER A 658 -0.31 24.59 -14.83
C SER A 658 -0.87 23.91 -16.08
N GLU A 659 -0.07 23.25 -16.90
CA GLU A 659 -0.55 22.48 -18.06
C GLU A 659 -1.36 21.24 -17.64
N PHE A 660 -0.83 20.45 -16.69
CA PHE A 660 -1.53 19.27 -16.16
C PHE A 660 -2.85 19.67 -15.50
N ASN A 661 -2.76 20.66 -14.60
CA ASN A 661 -3.91 21.08 -13.84
C ASN A 661 -4.92 21.88 -14.66
N ARG A 662 -4.52 22.61 -15.72
CA ARG A 662 -5.45 23.27 -16.65
C ARG A 662 -6.39 22.24 -17.27
N PHE A 663 -5.84 21.16 -17.82
CA PHE A 663 -6.65 20.09 -18.40
C PHE A 663 -7.63 19.50 -17.39
N LEU A 664 -7.15 19.12 -16.20
CA LEU A 664 -8.02 18.55 -15.15
C LEU A 664 -9.09 19.55 -14.65
N ARG A 665 -8.80 20.86 -14.73
CA ARG A 665 -9.72 21.93 -14.33
C ARG A 665 -10.75 22.28 -15.40
N THR A 666 -10.39 22.29 -16.69
CA THR A 666 -11.22 22.87 -17.76
C THR A 666 -11.53 21.91 -18.92
N GLY A 667 -10.78 20.82 -19.07
CA GLY A 667 -10.81 19.93 -20.24
C GLY A 667 -10.00 20.44 -21.44
N GLU A 668 -9.39 21.63 -21.33
CA GLU A 668 -8.57 22.21 -22.41
C GLU A 668 -7.11 21.75 -22.30
N SER A 669 -6.54 21.33 -23.43
CA SER A 669 -5.14 20.91 -23.53
C SER A 669 -4.36 21.77 -24.52
N ASN A 670 -3.12 22.13 -24.19
CA ASN A 670 -2.18 22.75 -25.13
C ASN A 670 -1.19 21.73 -25.73
N ARG A 671 -1.22 20.46 -25.28
CA ARG A 671 -0.32 19.39 -25.74
C ARG A 671 -1.07 18.26 -26.45
N VAL A 672 -0.38 17.62 -27.40
CA VAL A 672 -0.81 16.35 -28.00
C VAL A 672 -0.66 15.26 -26.93
N ASN A 673 -1.64 14.36 -26.80
CA ASN A 673 -1.63 13.23 -25.84
C ASN A 673 -1.65 13.60 -24.34
N GLN A 674 -2.25 14.73 -23.95
CA GLN A 674 -2.35 15.15 -22.53
C GLN A 674 -2.91 14.08 -21.58
N VAL A 675 -3.91 13.31 -22.05
CA VAL A 675 -4.50 12.20 -21.29
C VAL A 675 -3.42 11.18 -20.90
N ARG A 676 -2.60 10.76 -21.88
CA ARG A 676 -1.54 9.78 -21.70
C ARG A 676 -0.41 10.29 -20.81
N LEU A 677 -0.07 11.59 -20.88
CA LEU A 677 0.91 12.20 -19.98
C LEU A 677 0.45 12.14 -18.52
N ILE A 678 -0.84 12.40 -18.25
CA ILE A 678 -1.41 12.31 -16.91
C ILE A 678 -1.45 10.84 -16.44
N GLU A 679 -1.76 9.88 -17.33
CA GLU A 679 -1.68 8.45 -17.00
C GLU A 679 -0.25 8.04 -16.60
N HIS A 680 0.74 8.41 -17.41
CA HIS A 680 2.15 8.11 -17.12
C HIS A 680 2.62 8.78 -15.82
N LEU A 681 2.21 10.02 -15.55
CA LEU A 681 2.48 10.68 -14.26
C LEU A 681 1.85 9.89 -13.11
N ALA A 682 0.58 9.49 -13.23
CA ALA A 682 -0.09 8.72 -12.19
C ALA A 682 0.57 7.35 -11.95
N GLU A 683 1.13 6.72 -12.99
CA GLU A 683 1.95 5.50 -12.87
C GLU A 683 3.30 5.78 -12.17
N ASP A 684 3.99 6.87 -12.52
CA ASP A 684 5.29 7.20 -11.91
C ASP A 684 5.16 7.58 -10.43
N ILE A 685 4.13 8.36 -10.08
CA ILE A 685 3.77 8.70 -8.69
C ILE A 685 3.45 7.44 -7.88
N HIS A 686 2.85 6.44 -8.52
CA HIS A 686 2.57 5.18 -7.88
C HIS A 686 3.86 4.43 -7.45
N VAL A 687 4.91 4.49 -8.28
CA VAL A 687 6.22 3.86 -7.97
C VAL A 687 6.90 4.51 -6.76
N VAL A 688 6.74 5.83 -6.58
CA VAL A 688 7.34 6.55 -5.44
C VAL A 688 6.76 6.10 -4.10
N GLY A 689 5.45 5.83 -4.07
CA GLY A 689 4.73 5.35 -2.89
C GLY A 689 4.20 6.48 -1.98
N TYR A 690 3.41 6.08 -0.98
CA TYR A 690 2.75 7.03 -0.08
C TYR A 690 3.53 7.25 1.21
N ASN A 691 3.41 8.45 1.79
CA ASN A 691 3.98 8.77 3.09
C ASN A 691 3.05 9.73 3.86
N ASN A 692 2.92 9.56 5.16
CA ASN A 692 2.08 10.42 6.00
C ASN A 692 2.69 10.76 7.38
N ASP A 693 4.02 10.77 7.43
CA ASP A 693 4.77 10.91 8.69
C ASP A 693 5.01 12.37 9.12
N VAL A 694 4.43 13.33 8.38
CA VAL A 694 4.62 14.77 8.57
C VAL A 694 3.29 15.52 8.51
N GLU A 695 3.28 16.75 9.01
CA GLU A 695 2.18 17.68 8.77
C GLU A 695 2.38 18.33 7.40
N LEU A 696 1.30 18.44 6.63
CA LEU A 696 1.30 19.02 5.29
C LEU A 696 0.47 20.30 5.26
N TYR A 697 0.99 21.31 4.58
CA TYR A 697 0.41 22.64 4.48
C TYR A 697 0.19 23.03 3.02
N ARG A 698 -0.91 23.74 2.77
CA ARG A 698 -1.21 24.33 1.46
C ARG A 698 -1.73 25.73 1.64
N GLY A 699 -1.04 26.71 1.06
CA GLY A 699 -1.54 28.07 0.96
C GLY A 699 -2.46 28.24 -0.25
N GLY A 700 -3.42 29.14 -0.13
CA GLY A 700 -4.32 29.52 -1.22
C GLY A 700 -4.75 30.98 -1.13
N SER A 701 -5.05 31.56 -2.29
CA SER A 701 -5.57 32.91 -2.44
C SER A 701 -6.60 32.96 -3.57
N GLY A 702 -7.35 34.06 -3.64
CA GLY A 702 -8.33 34.33 -4.69
C GLY A 702 -7.70 34.34 -6.08
N GLU A 703 -6.49 34.90 -6.23
CA GLU A 703 -5.73 34.90 -7.48
C GLU A 703 -5.37 33.49 -7.96
N ARG A 704 -5.18 32.54 -7.03
CA ARG A 704 -4.90 31.13 -7.29
C ARG A 704 -6.14 30.27 -7.48
N GLY A 705 -7.32 30.84 -7.27
CA GLY A 705 -8.60 30.15 -7.32
C GLY A 705 -8.88 29.20 -6.14
N THR A 706 -7.94 29.00 -5.21
CA THR A 706 -8.19 28.29 -3.93
C THR A 706 -8.41 29.34 -2.85
N SER A 707 -9.67 29.75 -2.64
CA SER A 707 -10.01 30.93 -1.86
C SER A 707 -10.58 30.59 -0.47
N GLY A 708 -10.12 31.31 0.55
CA GLY A 708 -10.68 31.31 1.91
C GLY A 708 -12.11 31.88 2.01
N ALA A 709 -12.59 32.55 0.97
CA ALA A 709 -13.90 33.20 0.97
C ALA A 709 -15.06 32.21 1.14
N VAL A 710 -14.93 30.99 0.62
CA VAL A 710 -15.97 29.94 0.75
C VAL A 710 -16.14 29.45 2.19
N PHE A 711 -15.06 29.44 2.96
CA PHE A 711 -15.08 29.10 4.39
C PHE A 711 -15.57 30.29 5.22
N ARG A 712 -15.12 31.51 4.90
CA ARG A 712 -15.58 32.73 5.59
C ARG A 712 -17.07 33.03 5.39
N SER A 713 -17.61 32.71 4.21
CA SER A 713 -19.04 32.84 3.95
C SER A 713 -19.89 31.78 4.67
N GLY A 714 -19.27 30.72 5.20
CA GLY A 714 -19.97 29.57 5.77
C GLY A 714 -20.64 28.67 4.73
N LYS A 715 -20.28 28.80 3.43
CA LYS A 715 -20.71 27.88 2.36
C LYS A 715 -20.21 26.47 2.64
N ILE A 716 -18.95 26.35 3.06
CA ILE A 716 -18.35 25.11 3.58
C ILE A 716 -18.22 25.22 5.09
N LYS A 717 -18.57 24.14 5.79
CA LYS A 717 -18.63 24.03 7.24
C LYS A 717 -17.82 22.83 7.74
N VAL A 718 -17.53 22.84 9.04
CA VAL A 718 -16.97 21.67 9.73
C VAL A 718 -17.91 20.47 9.54
N GLY A 719 -17.35 19.35 9.10
CA GLY A 719 -18.08 18.14 8.78
C GLY A 719 -18.32 17.90 7.29
N ASP A 720 -18.26 18.95 6.46
CA ASP A 720 -18.39 18.82 5.00
C ASP A 720 -17.20 18.07 4.40
N VAL A 721 -17.42 17.45 3.24
CA VAL A 721 -16.40 16.68 2.52
C VAL A 721 -16.03 17.41 1.23
N LEU A 722 -14.74 17.69 1.09
CA LEU A 722 -14.12 18.28 -0.09
C LEU A 722 -13.46 17.18 -0.92
N VAL A 723 -13.37 17.36 -2.23
CA VAL A 723 -12.68 16.44 -3.14
C VAL A 723 -11.74 17.20 -4.05
N ASN A 724 -10.51 16.74 -4.22
CA ASN A 724 -9.63 17.34 -5.22
C ASN A 724 -9.95 16.82 -6.63
N THR A 725 -10.12 17.75 -7.56
CA THR A 725 -10.43 17.46 -8.96
C THR A 725 -9.24 17.67 -9.90
N ASP A 726 -8.13 18.15 -9.36
CA ASP A 726 -6.83 18.32 -10.00
C ASP A 726 -5.72 17.73 -9.12
N ILE A 727 -4.48 17.73 -9.62
CA ILE A 727 -3.33 17.32 -8.82
C ILE A 727 -3.11 18.41 -7.77
N THR A 728 -3.24 18.03 -6.50
CA THR A 728 -3.21 18.98 -5.39
C THR A 728 -1.89 18.85 -4.63
N SER A 729 -1.08 19.91 -4.70
CA SER A 729 0.19 20.03 -4.00
C SER A 729 0.03 20.51 -2.55
N PHE A 730 0.77 19.89 -1.66
CA PHE A 730 1.02 20.33 -0.30
C PHE A 730 2.53 20.38 -0.06
N SER A 731 2.96 21.12 0.95
CA SER A 731 4.34 21.22 1.37
C SER A 731 4.46 20.82 2.84
N GLU A 732 5.50 20.09 3.21
CA GLU A 732 5.87 19.92 4.63
C GLU A 732 6.67 21.11 5.17
N ASN A 733 7.06 22.06 4.31
CA ASN A 733 7.72 23.30 4.68
C ASN A 733 6.67 24.42 4.93
N PRO A 734 6.36 24.76 6.19
CA PRO A 734 5.36 25.78 6.50
C PRO A 734 5.74 27.20 6.03
N TYR A 735 7.02 27.51 5.77
CA TYR A 735 7.43 28.82 5.27
C TYR A 735 6.97 29.10 3.84
N VAL A 736 6.88 28.04 3.03
CA VAL A 736 6.48 28.10 1.62
C VAL A 736 5.02 28.57 1.49
N VAL A 737 4.17 28.26 2.47
CA VAL A 737 2.74 28.61 2.52
C VAL A 737 2.49 30.11 2.33
N SER A 738 3.36 30.96 2.88
CA SER A 738 3.25 32.43 2.77
C SER A 738 3.22 32.87 1.31
N ALA A 739 4.02 32.25 0.44
CA ALA A 739 4.06 32.56 -0.98
C ALA A 739 2.71 32.32 -1.67
N PHE A 740 1.98 31.30 -1.23
CA PHE A 740 0.73 30.88 -1.86
C PHE A 740 -0.52 31.53 -1.24
N ALA A 741 -0.48 31.83 0.06
CA ALA A 741 -1.61 32.38 0.80
C ALA A 741 -1.73 33.92 0.71
N SER A 742 -0.71 34.60 0.19
CA SER A 742 -0.65 36.06 0.11
C SER A 742 -0.83 36.58 -1.33
N SER A 743 -0.72 37.90 -1.49
CA SER A 743 -0.63 38.60 -2.78
C SER A 743 0.57 38.19 -3.64
N ARG A 744 1.42 37.25 -3.17
CA ARG A 744 2.45 36.59 -3.97
C ARG A 744 1.88 35.57 -4.93
N ALA A 745 0.78 34.90 -4.60
CA ALA A 745 0.17 33.89 -5.46
C ALA A 745 1.16 32.84 -6.03
N GLY A 746 2.20 32.49 -5.27
CA GLY A 746 3.27 31.55 -5.66
C GLY A 746 4.49 32.19 -6.32
N ALA A 747 4.53 33.51 -6.51
CA ALA A 747 5.71 34.18 -7.02
C ALA A 747 6.88 34.11 -6.01
N PRO A 748 8.13 33.93 -6.50
CA PRO A 748 9.31 33.95 -5.65
C PRO A 748 9.50 35.33 -5.03
N VAL A 749 10.16 35.38 -3.86
CA VAL A 749 10.40 36.63 -3.12
C VAL A 749 11.12 37.69 -3.98
N SER A 750 12.02 37.25 -4.86
CA SER A 750 12.80 38.11 -5.75
C SER A 750 11.98 38.81 -6.85
N ALA A 751 10.78 38.31 -7.19
CA ALA A 751 9.93 38.85 -8.25
C ALA A 751 8.97 39.96 -7.77
N MET A 752 9.00 40.32 -6.48
CA MET A 752 8.06 41.27 -5.87
C MET A 752 8.50 42.73 -6.00
N ILE A 753 7.54 43.61 -6.34
CA ILE A 753 7.72 45.07 -6.46
C ILE A 753 6.99 45.82 -5.31
N GLY A 754 6.38 45.12 -4.35
CA GLY A 754 5.58 45.73 -3.26
C GLY A 754 5.45 44.89 -1.98
N PRO A 755 4.75 45.40 -0.94
CA PRO A 755 4.57 44.70 0.33
C PRO A 755 3.64 43.49 0.17
N VAL A 756 3.98 42.39 0.84
CA VAL A 756 3.17 41.17 0.87
C VAL A 756 1.91 41.42 1.71
N THR A 757 0.74 41.16 1.14
CA THR A 757 -0.55 41.37 1.81
C THR A 757 -1.37 40.08 1.85
N PHE A 758 -2.21 39.98 2.87
CA PHE A 758 -3.18 38.90 3.05
C PHE A 758 -4.57 39.52 3.06
N ASP A 759 -5.51 38.92 2.35
CA ASP A 759 -6.85 39.46 2.16
C ASP A 759 -7.93 38.47 2.63
N ASP A 760 -9.19 38.77 2.31
CA ASP A 760 -10.30 37.92 2.72
C ASP A 760 -10.37 36.57 1.99
N THR A 761 -9.55 36.40 0.96
CA THR A 761 -9.40 35.16 0.18
C THR A 761 -8.21 34.31 0.64
N SER A 762 -7.33 34.83 1.51
CA SER A 762 -6.19 34.08 2.04
C SER A 762 -6.63 32.89 2.90
N VAL A 763 -6.15 31.70 2.55
CA VAL A 763 -6.42 30.43 3.24
C VAL A 763 -5.15 29.61 3.41
N VAL A 764 -5.07 28.88 4.52
CA VAL A 764 -4.08 27.84 4.76
C VAL A 764 -4.82 26.57 5.14
N ILE A 765 -4.58 25.53 4.37
CA ILE A 765 -5.14 24.20 4.56
C ILE A 765 -4.06 23.34 5.22
N ILE A 766 -4.43 22.60 6.26
CA ILE A 766 -3.53 21.72 7.02
C ILE A 766 -4.07 20.29 6.98
N LEU A 767 -3.19 19.36 6.63
CA LEU A 767 -3.38 17.92 6.79
C LEU A 767 -2.41 17.43 7.88
N PRO A 768 -2.91 17.16 9.10
CA PRO A 768 -2.04 16.72 10.19
C PRO A 768 -1.40 15.36 9.89
N LYS A 769 -0.23 15.13 10.48
CA LYS A 769 0.48 13.84 10.45
C LYS A 769 -0.46 12.68 10.81
N GLY A 770 -0.41 11.60 10.02
CA GLY A 770 -1.24 10.42 10.25
C GLY A 770 -2.75 10.62 10.04
N ARG A 771 -3.18 11.73 9.43
CA ARG A 771 -4.60 12.00 9.09
C ARG A 771 -4.90 11.91 7.59
N TYR A 772 -3.95 11.45 6.80
CA TYR A 772 -4.07 11.23 5.37
C TYR A 772 -3.29 9.96 4.97
N LEU A 773 -3.62 9.38 3.81
CA LEU A 773 -3.07 8.11 3.32
C LEU A 773 -2.43 8.22 1.94
N ARG A 774 -2.84 9.20 1.10
CA ARG A 774 -2.48 9.24 -0.33
C ARG A 774 -1.55 10.36 -0.75
N ALA A 775 -0.81 10.97 0.17
CA ALA A 775 0.23 11.92 -0.22
C ALA A 775 1.46 11.18 -0.73
N THR A 776 2.00 11.64 -1.86
CA THR A 776 3.26 11.14 -2.40
C THR A 776 4.32 12.24 -2.35
N PRO A 777 5.42 12.05 -1.60
CA PRO A 777 6.53 13.00 -1.57
C PRO A 777 7.29 12.99 -2.89
N ILE A 778 7.42 14.13 -3.55
CA ILE A 778 8.04 14.23 -4.89
C ILE A 778 9.23 15.19 -4.97
N ALA A 779 9.60 15.85 -3.87
CA ALA A 779 10.68 16.85 -3.87
C ALA A 779 12.00 16.32 -4.46
N PRO A 780 12.43 15.06 -4.23
CA PRO A 780 13.66 14.53 -4.84
C PRO A 780 13.66 14.51 -6.37
N PHE A 781 12.49 14.46 -7.01
CA PHE A 781 12.34 14.45 -8.47
C PHE A 781 11.95 15.82 -9.04
N SER A 782 11.74 16.81 -8.18
CA SER A 782 11.16 18.11 -8.54
C SER A 782 12.19 19.04 -9.15
N ALA A 783 11.73 19.93 -10.04
CA ALA A 783 12.50 21.09 -10.48
C ALA A 783 12.65 22.17 -9.39
N SER A 784 11.77 22.13 -8.39
CA SER A 784 11.75 23.01 -7.22
C SER A 784 11.73 22.16 -5.93
N PRO A 785 12.83 21.46 -5.60
CA PRO A 785 12.92 20.64 -4.40
C PRO A 785 12.74 21.46 -3.11
N GLU A 786 12.97 22.77 -3.17
CA GLU A 786 12.82 23.70 -2.04
C GLU A 786 11.38 23.80 -1.51
N GLU A 787 10.39 23.50 -2.36
CA GLU A 787 8.99 23.47 -1.92
C GLU A 787 8.68 22.29 -1.01
N ALA A 788 9.56 21.29 -0.92
CA ALA A 788 9.33 20.07 -0.15
C ALA A 788 7.96 19.43 -0.46
N GLU A 789 7.65 19.37 -1.76
CA GLU A 789 6.32 19.08 -2.25
C GLU A 789 5.91 17.62 -2.02
N SER A 790 4.65 17.43 -1.60
CA SER A 790 3.92 16.17 -1.62
C SER A 790 2.59 16.38 -2.35
N ILE A 791 2.26 15.51 -3.29
CA ILE A 791 1.05 15.66 -4.11
C ILE A 791 -0.01 14.61 -3.79
N PHE A 792 -1.26 14.99 -4.06
CA PHE A 792 -2.40 14.10 -4.13
C PHE A 792 -2.93 14.08 -5.57
N LEU A 793 -3.02 12.90 -6.17
CA LEU A 793 -3.72 12.72 -7.43
C LEU A 793 -5.23 12.99 -7.25
N PRO A 794 -5.97 13.38 -8.31
CA PRO A 794 -7.41 13.62 -8.22
C PRO A 794 -8.17 12.42 -7.60
N GLY A 795 -9.27 12.70 -6.90
CA GLY A 795 -10.10 11.63 -6.29
C GLY A 795 -9.80 11.34 -4.83
N CYS A 796 -9.11 12.24 -4.14
CA CYS A 796 -8.96 12.22 -2.69
C CYS A 796 -10.06 13.04 -2.01
N TYR A 797 -10.65 12.50 -0.96
CA TYR A 797 -11.76 13.11 -0.22
C TYR A 797 -11.29 13.54 1.16
N PHE A 798 -11.62 14.76 1.56
CA PHE A 798 -11.15 15.38 2.79
C PHE A 798 -12.32 15.91 3.60
N LYS A 799 -12.49 15.40 4.82
CA LYS A 799 -13.49 15.92 5.76
C LYS A 799 -12.92 17.11 6.52
N VAL A 800 -13.63 18.22 6.53
CA VAL A 800 -13.26 19.42 7.28
C VAL A 800 -13.44 19.18 8.78
N GLU A 801 -12.36 19.32 9.55
CA GLU A 801 -12.35 19.11 11.01
C GLU A 801 -12.43 20.42 11.79
N SER A 802 -11.79 21.47 11.31
CA SER A 802 -11.85 22.79 11.93
C SER A 802 -11.70 23.92 10.90
N ILE A 803 -12.32 25.05 11.22
CA ILE A 803 -12.26 26.29 10.45
C ILE A 803 -12.03 27.43 11.45
N GLU A 804 -10.90 28.12 11.33
CA GLU A 804 -10.49 29.18 12.26
C GLU A 804 -9.95 30.39 11.49
N GLU A 805 -10.38 31.59 11.86
CA GLU A 805 -9.75 32.82 11.38
C GLU A 805 -8.52 33.12 12.23
N VAL A 806 -7.34 33.08 11.62
CA VAL A 806 -6.09 33.41 12.31
C VAL A 806 -5.69 34.83 11.95
N VAL A 807 -5.51 35.68 12.97
CA VAL A 807 -5.13 37.08 12.82
C VAL A 807 -3.81 37.32 13.53
N GLY A 808 -2.82 37.78 12.77
CA GLY A 808 -1.56 38.30 13.30
C GLY A 808 -1.41 39.80 13.05
N GLU A 809 -0.21 40.33 13.27
CA GLU A 809 0.06 41.77 13.10
C GLU A 809 -0.05 42.23 11.63
N PHE A 810 0.33 41.36 10.69
CA PHE A 810 0.43 41.69 9.26
C PHE A 810 -0.38 40.75 8.34
N TYR A 811 -1.09 39.78 8.91
CA TYR A 811 -1.86 38.80 8.14
C TYR A 811 -3.22 38.50 8.77
N ARG A 812 -4.16 38.10 7.92
CA ARG A 812 -5.46 37.52 8.30
C ARG A 812 -5.78 36.40 7.33
N ILE A 813 -5.74 35.17 7.83
CA ILE A 813 -5.94 33.97 7.00
C ILE A 813 -7.09 33.12 7.54
N MET A 814 -7.67 32.31 6.66
CA MET A 814 -8.53 31.22 7.07
C MET A 814 -7.73 29.93 7.21
N LYS A 815 -7.63 29.39 8.43
CA LYS A 815 -6.99 28.10 8.70
C LYS A 815 -8.04 27.00 8.66
N VAL A 816 -7.84 26.02 7.79
CA VAL A 816 -8.75 24.89 7.60
C VAL A 816 -7.97 23.61 7.85
N GLN A 817 -8.34 22.86 8.88
CA GLN A 817 -7.77 21.55 9.13
C GLN A 817 -8.69 20.47 8.56
N MET A 818 -8.11 19.49 7.88
CA MET A 818 -8.86 18.39 7.29
C MET A 818 -8.20 17.05 7.58
N ARG A 819 -8.98 15.98 7.39
CA ARG A 819 -8.48 14.62 7.33
C ARG A 819 -8.98 13.93 6.07
N GLU A 820 -8.19 13.00 5.56
CA GLU A 820 -8.63 12.16 4.46
C GLU A 820 -9.71 11.17 4.93
N VAL A 821 -10.72 10.96 4.09
CA VAL A 821 -11.83 10.05 4.30
C VAL A 821 -12.15 9.29 3.01
N ASP A 822 -13.00 8.27 3.12
CA ASP A 822 -13.57 7.60 1.96
C ASP A 822 -14.56 8.52 1.24
N ARG A 823 -14.85 8.17 -0.01
CA ARG A 823 -15.97 8.76 -0.73
C ARG A 823 -17.25 8.59 0.12
N PRO A 824 -17.93 9.69 0.50
CA PRO A 824 -19.14 9.58 1.29
C PRO A 824 -20.24 8.86 0.52
N ALA A 825 -21.11 8.14 1.25
CA ALA A 825 -22.30 7.54 0.69
C ALA A 825 -23.16 8.60 -0.04
N GLN A 826 -23.87 8.19 -1.09
CA GLN A 826 -24.75 9.06 -1.87
C GLN A 826 -25.81 9.69 -0.95
N GLU A 827 -25.56 10.92 -0.47
CA GLU A 827 -26.49 11.80 0.27
C GLU A 827 -25.78 13.04 0.87
N LEU A 828 -24.45 13.00 1.08
CA LEU A 828 -23.68 14.17 1.54
C LEU A 828 -23.25 15.07 0.37
N PRO A 829 -23.37 16.40 0.49
CA PRO A 829 -22.86 17.32 -0.52
C PRO A 829 -21.33 17.22 -0.59
N LEU A 830 -20.83 17.01 -1.80
CA LEU A 830 -19.41 17.02 -2.14
C LEU A 830 -19.05 18.36 -2.77
N TYR A 831 -17.94 18.94 -2.35
CA TYR A 831 -17.45 20.20 -2.90
C TYR A 831 -16.05 20.03 -3.48
N ASP A 832 -15.77 20.66 -4.61
CA ASP A 832 -14.42 20.74 -5.15
C ASP A 832 -13.51 21.52 -4.20
N LEU A 833 -12.37 20.92 -3.82
CA LEU A 833 -11.43 21.47 -2.84
C LEU A 833 -10.89 22.84 -3.27
N ARG A 834 -10.70 23.05 -4.58
CA ARG A 834 -10.15 24.30 -5.12
C ARG A 834 -11.20 25.40 -5.10
N THR A 835 -12.35 25.17 -5.71
CA THR A 835 -13.36 26.21 -5.98
C THR A 835 -14.42 26.33 -4.90
N GLY A 836 -14.64 25.29 -4.09
CA GLY A 836 -15.76 25.19 -3.18
C GLY A 836 -17.13 25.05 -3.87
N GLU A 837 -17.15 24.71 -5.16
CA GLU A 837 -18.39 24.43 -5.89
C GLU A 837 -18.82 22.96 -5.75
N PRO A 838 -20.14 22.66 -5.83
CA PRO A 838 -20.61 21.28 -5.78
C PRO A 838 -19.96 20.41 -6.85
N PHE A 839 -19.48 19.22 -6.44
CA PHE A 839 -18.86 18.25 -7.32
C PHE A 839 -19.83 17.13 -7.69
N SER A 840 -19.85 16.75 -8.97
CA SER A 840 -20.39 15.47 -9.42
C SER A 840 -19.45 14.84 -10.43
N ARG A 841 -19.35 13.51 -10.39
CA ARG A 841 -18.51 12.72 -11.30
C ARG A 841 -18.97 12.91 -12.75
N GLU A 842 -20.27 12.93 -12.98
CA GLU A 842 -20.89 13.07 -14.30
C GLU A 842 -20.52 14.41 -14.93
N HIS A 843 -20.60 15.50 -14.15
CA HIS A 843 -20.18 16.82 -14.62
C HIS A 843 -18.67 16.87 -14.90
N TYR A 844 -17.86 16.28 -14.03
CA TYR A 844 -16.41 16.20 -14.23
C TYR A 844 -16.05 15.41 -15.50
N ALA A 845 -16.75 14.29 -15.76
CA ALA A 845 -16.55 13.49 -16.97
C ALA A 845 -16.92 14.26 -18.25
N LEU A 846 -18.05 14.98 -18.23
CA LEU A 846 -18.46 15.84 -19.34
C LEU A 846 -17.45 16.96 -19.59
N LYS A 847 -16.89 17.52 -18.52
CA LYS A 847 -15.88 18.59 -18.59
C LYS A 847 -14.59 18.13 -19.26
N LEU A 848 -14.10 16.92 -18.98
CA LEU A 848 -12.86 16.40 -19.59
C LEU A 848 -13.06 15.79 -20.98
N GLY A 849 -14.29 15.44 -21.35
CA GLY A 849 -14.60 14.83 -22.64
C GLY A 849 -14.38 13.31 -22.68
N ALA A 850 -14.85 12.68 -23.77
CA ALA A 850 -14.90 11.22 -23.90
C ALA A 850 -13.51 10.55 -23.94
N GLU A 851 -12.51 11.22 -24.50
CA GLU A 851 -11.13 10.70 -24.60
C GLU A 851 -10.47 10.57 -23.21
N ALA A 852 -10.90 11.37 -22.23
CA ALA A 852 -10.39 11.34 -20.86
C ALA A 852 -11.12 10.33 -19.95
N LYS A 853 -11.99 9.48 -20.51
CA LYS A 853 -12.76 8.48 -19.73
C LYS A 853 -11.86 7.62 -18.85
N VAL A 854 -10.67 7.24 -19.35
CA VAL A 854 -9.70 6.45 -18.58
C VAL A 854 -9.25 7.18 -17.31
N LEU A 855 -8.98 8.49 -17.37
CA LEU A 855 -8.61 9.29 -16.20
C LEU A 855 -9.78 9.44 -15.23
N VAL A 856 -10.99 9.64 -15.74
CA VAL A 856 -12.19 9.76 -14.89
C VAL A 856 -12.47 8.44 -14.17
N ASP A 857 -12.37 7.31 -14.87
CA ASP A 857 -12.58 5.98 -14.28
C ASP A 857 -11.46 5.65 -13.28
N ARG A 858 -10.23 6.11 -13.52
CA ARG A 858 -9.08 5.97 -12.61
C ARG A 858 -9.21 6.79 -11.34
N PHE A 859 -9.44 8.09 -11.45
CA PHE A 859 -9.46 8.99 -10.29
C PHE A 859 -10.81 8.97 -9.56
N PHE A 860 -11.91 8.71 -10.28
CA PHE A 860 -13.26 8.69 -9.74
C PHE A 860 -13.97 7.40 -10.16
N PRO A 861 -13.62 6.24 -9.57
CA PRO A 861 -14.27 4.98 -9.91
C PRO A 861 -15.78 5.03 -9.64
N GLN A 862 -16.56 4.32 -10.47
CA GLN A 862 -18.03 4.32 -10.36
C GLN A 862 -18.51 3.65 -9.06
N ASN A 863 -17.83 2.58 -8.64
CA ASN A 863 -18.18 1.88 -7.42
C ASN A 863 -17.55 2.61 -6.20
N PRO A 864 -18.35 3.15 -5.27
CA PRO A 864 -17.80 3.83 -4.08
C PRO A 864 -17.08 2.88 -3.12
N VAL A 865 -17.23 1.56 -3.30
CA VAL A 865 -16.55 0.50 -2.54
C VAL A 865 -15.21 0.11 -3.20
N THR A 866 -14.89 0.67 -4.37
CA THR A 866 -13.57 0.50 -4.99
C THR A 866 -12.48 0.91 -4.01
N ASP A 867 -11.39 0.15 -3.98
CA ASP A 867 -10.32 0.35 -3.02
C ASP A 867 -9.64 1.70 -3.17
N LEU A 868 -9.35 2.32 -2.01
CA LEU A 868 -8.68 3.62 -1.86
C LEU A 868 -7.44 3.77 -2.75
N PHE A 869 -6.85 2.64 -3.11
CA PHE A 869 -5.56 2.54 -3.74
C PHE A 869 -5.62 1.91 -5.14
N SER A 870 -6.77 1.43 -5.65
CA SER A 870 -6.86 0.72 -6.96
C SER A 870 -6.21 1.46 -8.13
N PRO A 871 -5.36 0.81 -8.96
CA PRO A 871 -4.69 1.43 -10.09
C PRO A 871 -5.50 1.03 -11.32
N HIS A 872 -6.62 1.70 -11.59
CA HIS A 872 -7.38 1.38 -12.79
C HIS A 872 -6.61 1.75 -14.05
#